data_AF-A0A7W4BRR7-F1
#
_entry.id   AF-A0A7W4BRR7-F1
#
_cell.length_a   1.000
_cell.length_b   1.000
_cell.length_c   1.000
_cell.angle_alpha   90.00
_cell.angle_beta   90.00
_cell.angle_gamma   90.00
#
_symmetry.space_group_name_H-M   'P 1'
#
loop_
_entity.id
_entity.type
_entity.pdbx_description
1 polymer ?
#
loop_
_entity_poly.entity_id
_entity_poly.type
_entity_poly.pdbx_seq_one_letter_code
_entity_poly.pdbx_strand_id
1 'polypeptide(L)'
;MLTLLEQLDKGTLWRSPGGIHPPELKSLSNQSTIASLPLQSRFVIPVPLVGQQATLSVKVGDSVLKGQPLTEGAGFIYLPVHAPTSGTVVAIEQHSSNHASSLPVLSCIIEADGLDTWCELTSSKIEQLSKADILVKIKQAGIAGMGGAAFPSHVKLNPASEIDLVIINGVECEPYISADDRLMREFSDEILTGISIIHHLLNPQRIIIAIEDNKPEAAQAMESAIRRSSLPNDMIRVTVIPTKYPSGGEKQLIQIITGKEVPSGAIPAQLGIVVHNVGTAYAIQEAVLQGKPLIERVVTLTGESIGKPGNYWLRIGTTVEDALSQVSFQPESSQKVIVGGPMMGYALADLDVPILKGTNCLLTPSQAEIAPDPDEKACIRCGECAVACPALLLPQQLFWHAKAEEYDKAASFNLKDCIECGCCSYVCPSDIPLVEYYRVAKSALKNAAEEKLQAEQAKIRFETRLQRLEDEKNAREEKSKQAAAKRQANMKSGDKDAVAAAMARIAAKKAQAAEGITADPAATTPDTTTTKAAIDATSAKKTAVNAAIERAKAKKAALATQSQKDNQSDVATVTTDMPVDTIDRANDKKAQIAAAIARAKAKKAALANESAEKNDVDAEQPNDTVNEVSPVNETATTSAVDPADDKKAKIAAAVAKAKARKAAFAGDSTEKNDVDGDQTSDTISKVNPAIEVDTTITATSVDDKKARIAAAVAKAKAKKAALVGDSTEKNVVDGDQPSDTINKVNRAIEIDTTIAVTPVDDKKARIAAAVAKAKAKKAALASDSSATNDVDGVQTRDTVNEVNPAIEIDTTIAAIPVDDKKARIAAAVAKAKAKKLANSAKQEEL
;
A
#
# COMPACT_ATOMS: atom_id res chain seq x y z
N MET A 1 -36.26 -10.38 17.95
CA MET A 1 -35.70 -9.29 17.11
C MET A 1 -35.66 -9.81 15.68
N LEU A 2 -35.59 -8.94 14.67
CA LEU A 2 -35.31 -9.40 13.32
C LEU A 2 -33.86 -9.88 13.23
N THR A 3 -33.60 -10.90 12.42
CA THR A 3 -32.25 -11.31 12.02
C THR A 3 -31.62 -10.31 11.06
N LEU A 4 -30.31 -10.38 10.83
CA LEU A 4 -29.64 -9.52 9.84
C LEU A 4 -30.25 -9.69 8.44
N LEU A 5 -30.57 -10.92 8.02
CA LEU A 5 -31.14 -11.18 6.70
C LEU A 5 -32.57 -10.58 6.60
N GLU A 6 -33.41 -10.74 7.62
CA GLU A 6 -34.73 -10.10 7.67
C GLU A 6 -34.67 -8.55 7.72
N GLN A 7 -33.56 -7.98 8.20
CA GLN A 7 -33.31 -6.53 8.16
C GLN A 7 -32.86 -6.08 6.77
N LEU A 8 -32.00 -6.85 6.10
CA LEU A 8 -31.60 -6.63 4.70
C LEU A 8 -32.80 -6.74 3.75
N ASP A 9 -33.65 -7.74 3.93
CA ASP A 9 -34.84 -7.97 3.10
C ASP A 9 -35.81 -6.78 3.18
N LYS A 10 -35.89 -6.13 4.36
CA LYS A 10 -36.65 -4.88 4.57
C LYS A 10 -35.94 -3.60 4.12
N GLY A 11 -34.70 -3.68 3.64
CA GLY A 11 -33.91 -2.51 3.24
C GLY A 11 -33.50 -1.63 4.43
N THR A 12 -33.25 -2.23 5.60
CA THR A 12 -32.70 -1.51 6.75
C THR A 12 -31.33 -0.94 6.39
N LEU A 13 -31.09 0.34 6.68
CA LEU A 13 -29.80 0.99 6.52
C LEU A 13 -29.28 1.50 7.86
N TRP A 14 -27.96 1.46 8.02
CA TRP A 14 -27.26 1.89 9.21
C TRP A 14 -26.43 3.16 8.95
N ARG A 15 -26.32 4.02 9.95
CA ARG A 15 -25.61 5.31 9.83
C ARG A 15 -24.11 5.12 9.90
N SER A 16 -23.42 5.25 8.76
CA SER A 16 -21.95 5.31 8.71
C SER A 16 -21.40 6.59 9.39
N PRO A 17 -20.34 6.48 10.21
CA PRO A 17 -19.62 7.62 10.80
C PRO A 17 -18.83 8.40 9.74
N GLY A 18 -18.32 9.57 10.14
CA GLY A 18 -17.47 10.42 9.30
C GLY A 18 -18.11 10.82 7.98
N GLY A 19 -17.26 11.02 6.96
CA GLY A 19 -17.66 11.32 5.58
C GLY A 19 -18.11 12.76 5.34
N ILE A 20 -18.25 13.11 4.07
CA ILE A 20 -18.54 14.46 3.55
C ILE A 20 -19.45 14.39 2.33
N HIS A 21 -19.93 15.54 1.86
CA HIS A 21 -20.74 15.70 0.64
C HIS A 21 -20.05 16.71 -0.29
N PRO A 22 -19.05 16.30 -1.09
CA PRO A 22 -18.46 17.16 -2.12
C PRO A 22 -19.45 17.35 -3.29
N PRO A 23 -19.30 18.41 -4.11
CA PRO A 23 -20.05 18.56 -5.35
C PRO A 23 -19.83 17.35 -6.28
N GLU A 24 -20.91 16.82 -6.86
CA GLU A 24 -20.84 15.54 -7.58
C GLU A 24 -20.19 15.62 -8.97
N LEU A 25 -20.49 16.69 -9.72
CA LEU A 25 -19.86 17.06 -11.01
C LEU A 25 -19.89 15.98 -12.12
N LYS A 26 -20.69 14.92 -11.94
CA LYS A 26 -20.89 13.83 -12.93
C LYS A 26 -21.62 14.26 -14.21
N SER A 27 -22.24 15.44 -14.22
CA SER A 27 -23.09 15.91 -15.34
C SER A 27 -22.34 16.08 -16.66
N LEU A 28 -21.02 16.34 -16.64
CA LEU A 28 -20.20 16.42 -17.85
C LEU A 28 -20.09 15.07 -18.58
N SER A 29 -19.93 13.97 -17.82
CA SER A 29 -19.58 12.65 -18.35
C SER A 29 -20.76 11.68 -18.45
N ASN A 30 -21.84 11.91 -17.69
CA ASN A 30 -22.95 10.96 -17.54
C ASN A 30 -24.08 11.10 -18.58
N GLN A 31 -23.99 12.07 -19.50
CA GLN A 31 -25.04 12.33 -20.51
C GLN A 31 -24.96 11.38 -21.72
N SER A 32 -23.76 11.06 -22.19
CA SER A 32 -23.50 10.19 -23.34
C SER A 32 -23.51 8.70 -22.98
N THR A 33 -23.88 7.85 -23.94
CA THR A 33 -23.68 6.39 -23.86
C THR A 33 -22.19 6.04 -23.87
N ILE A 34 -21.84 4.86 -23.37
CA ILE A 34 -20.45 4.38 -23.40
C ILE A 34 -20.02 4.21 -24.87
N ALA A 35 -18.92 4.87 -25.24
CA ALA A 35 -18.36 4.81 -26.58
C ALA A 35 -17.05 3.99 -26.60
N SER A 36 -16.62 3.55 -27.77
CA SER A 36 -15.29 2.98 -27.96
C SER A 36 -14.39 3.99 -28.66
N LEU A 37 -13.15 4.13 -28.19
CA LEU A 37 -12.13 4.88 -28.93
C LEU A 37 -11.54 4.01 -30.06
N PRO A 38 -11.06 4.63 -31.16
CA PRO A 38 -10.21 3.99 -32.16
C PRO A 38 -9.07 3.14 -31.58
N LEU A 39 -8.62 2.15 -32.36
CA LEU A 39 -7.42 1.37 -32.04
C LEU A 39 -6.16 2.23 -32.21
N GLN A 40 -5.25 2.19 -31.23
CA GLN A 40 -3.99 2.92 -31.27
C GLN A 40 -2.89 2.12 -31.97
N SER A 41 -1.84 2.80 -32.45
CA SER A 41 -0.67 2.17 -33.05
C SER A 41 0.29 1.56 -32.01
N ARG A 42 0.37 2.12 -30.80
CA ARG A 42 1.28 1.70 -29.73
C ARG A 42 0.51 1.37 -28.45
N PHE A 43 0.94 0.34 -27.74
CA PHE A 43 0.48 0.00 -26.40
C PHE A 43 1.68 -0.30 -25.50
N VAL A 44 1.63 0.17 -24.25
CA VAL A 44 2.66 -0.06 -23.22
C VAL A 44 2.04 -0.87 -22.08
N ILE A 45 2.50 -2.09 -21.84
CA ILE A 45 1.87 -3.03 -20.93
C ILE A 45 2.81 -3.35 -19.74
N PRO A 46 2.58 -2.79 -18.53
CA PRO A 46 3.41 -3.07 -17.35
C PRO A 46 3.32 -4.52 -16.87
N VAL A 47 4.45 -5.08 -16.44
CA VAL A 47 4.59 -6.48 -16.01
C VAL A 47 5.41 -6.60 -14.72
N PRO A 48 4.88 -7.21 -13.64
CA PRO A 48 3.48 -7.65 -13.47
C PRO A 48 2.53 -6.47 -13.21
N LEU A 49 1.35 -6.50 -13.82
CA LEU A 49 0.32 -5.46 -13.60
C LEU A 49 -0.40 -5.61 -12.25
N VAL A 50 -0.53 -6.85 -11.75
CA VAL A 50 -1.17 -7.19 -10.47
C VAL A 50 -0.48 -8.42 -9.87
N GLY A 51 -0.21 -8.39 -8.56
CA GLY A 51 0.19 -9.58 -7.79
C GLY A 51 1.70 -9.73 -7.59
N GLN A 52 2.18 -10.98 -7.64
CA GLN A 52 3.59 -11.33 -7.49
C GLN A 52 4.36 -11.25 -8.82
N GLN A 53 5.69 -11.40 -8.75
CA GLN A 53 6.56 -11.48 -9.91
C GLN A 53 6.04 -12.49 -10.95
N ALA A 54 6.03 -12.07 -12.21
CA ALA A 54 5.66 -12.85 -13.38
C ALA A 54 6.88 -12.97 -14.31
N THR A 55 6.96 -14.08 -15.04
CA THR A 55 7.91 -14.25 -16.14
C THR A 55 7.22 -13.81 -17.43
N LEU A 56 7.93 -13.13 -18.33
CA LEU A 56 7.45 -12.84 -19.68
C LEU A 56 7.52 -14.10 -20.54
N SER A 57 6.41 -14.43 -21.21
CA SER A 57 6.31 -15.55 -22.16
C SER A 57 6.72 -15.15 -23.59
N VAL A 58 6.88 -13.84 -23.83
CA VAL A 58 7.20 -13.23 -25.13
C VAL A 58 8.54 -12.50 -25.10
N LYS A 59 9.10 -12.23 -26.28
CA LYS A 59 10.37 -11.53 -26.53
C LYS A 59 10.17 -10.42 -27.56
N VAL A 60 11.13 -9.51 -27.64
CA VAL A 60 11.19 -8.51 -28.71
C VAL A 60 11.32 -9.22 -30.07
N GLY A 61 10.45 -8.84 -31.01
CA GLY A 61 10.30 -9.46 -32.33
C GLY A 61 9.23 -10.55 -32.42
N ASP A 62 8.64 -11.00 -31.31
CA ASP A 62 7.52 -11.94 -31.34
C ASP A 62 6.23 -11.23 -31.79
N SER A 63 5.47 -11.87 -32.68
CA SER A 63 4.09 -11.46 -32.99
C SER A 63 3.12 -12.05 -31.95
N VAL A 64 2.10 -11.27 -31.60
CA VAL A 64 1.10 -11.60 -30.58
C VAL A 64 -0.31 -11.38 -31.10
N LEU A 65 -1.26 -12.18 -30.63
CA LEU A 65 -2.69 -12.05 -30.92
C LEU A 65 -3.42 -11.33 -29.78
N LYS A 66 -4.51 -10.64 -30.09
CA LYS A 66 -5.37 -9.98 -29.11
C LYS A 66 -5.89 -10.99 -28.08
N GLY A 67 -5.71 -10.69 -26.80
CA GLY A 67 -6.06 -11.57 -25.69
C GLY A 67 -5.03 -12.66 -25.37
N GLN A 68 -3.95 -12.79 -26.15
CA GLN A 68 -2.86 -13.73 -25.83
C GLN A 68 -2.19 -13.35 -24.48
N PRO A 69 -1.95 -14.32 -23.57
CA PRO A 69 -1.19 -14.06 -22.35
C PRO A 69 0.28 -13.76 -22.70
N LEU A 70 0.78 -12.65 -22.18
CA LEU A 70 2.18 -12.21 -22.31
C LEU A 70 3.08 -12.76 -21.20
N THR A 71 2.49 -13.46 -20.23
CA THR A 71 3.12 -13.73 -18.92
C THR A 71 2.70 -15.08 -18.32
N GLU A 72 3.61 -15.65 -17.54
CA GLU A 72 3.43 -16.86 -16.75
C GLU A 72 3.83 -16.66 -15.28
N GLY A 73 3.20 -17.42 -14.37
CA GLY A 73 3.47 -17.32 -12.93
C GLY A 73 2.79 -18.40 -12.10
N ALA A 74 3.54 -18.97 -11.14
CA ALA A 74 3.05 -20.02 -10.23
C ALA A 74 2.35 -19.47 -8.96
N GLY A 75 2.35 -18.14 -8.75
CA GLY A 75 1.84 -17.53 -7.52
C GLY A 75 0.33 -17.74 -7.29
N PHE A 76 -0.09 -17.79 -6.04
CA PHE A 76 -1.51 -17.83 -5.66
C PHE A 76 -2.24 -16.54 -6.07
N ILE A 77 -1.61 -15.38 -5.78
CA ILE A 77 -2.11 -14.04 -6.14
C ILE A 77 -1.62 -13.55 -7.53
N TYR A 78 -1.04 -14.44 -8.34
CA TYR A 78 -0.67 -14.11 -9.72
C TYR A 78 -1.91 -14.03 -10.62
N LEU A 79 -1.91 -13.05 -11.54
CA LEU A 79 -2.85 -12.92 -12.64
C LEU A 79 -2.08 -12.68 -13.95
N PRO A 80 -2.42 -13.34 -15.07
CA PRO A 80 -1.83 -13.02 -16.35
C PRO A 80 -2.17 -11.60 -16.83
N VAL A 81 -1.19 -11.04 -17.53
CA VAL A 81 -1.27 -9.83 -18.34
C VAL A 81 -1.35 -10.26 -19.81
N HIS A 82 -2.22 -9.62 -20.59
CA HIS A 82 -2.58 -10.03 -21.95
C HIS A 82 -2.31 -8.92 -22.97
N ALA A 83 -2.13 -9.29 -24.23
CA ALA A 83 -2.04 -8.34 -25.34
C ALA A 83 -3.41 -7.65 -25.58
N PRO A 84 -3.47 -6.30 -25.62
CA PRO A 84 -4.73 -5.58 -25.87
C PRO A 84 -5.19 -5.63 -27.33
N THR A 85 -4.30 -6.00 -28.26
CA THR A 85 -4.53 -6.09 -29.71
C THR A 85 -3.62 -7.17 -30.29
N SER A 86 -3.84 -7.57 -31.54
CA SER A 86 -2.80 -8.20 -32.34
C SER A 86 -1.71 -7.19 -32.74
N GLY A 87 -0.49 -7.68 -32.95
CA GLY A 87 0.66 -6.83 -33.25
C GLY A 87 2.01 -7.52 -33.10
N THR A 88 3.07 -6.73 -32.91
CA THR A 88 4.45 -7.18 -32.68
C THR A 88 5.01 -6.56 -31.40
N VAL A 89 5.72 -7.35 -30.60
CA VAL A 89 6.45 -6.85 -29.41
C VAL A 89 7.71 -6.12 -29.87
N VAL A 90 7.69 -4.79 -29.81
CA VAL A 90 8.79 -3.93 -30.29
C VAL A 90 9.84 -3.62 -29.23
N ALA A 91 9.48 -3.63 -27.95
CA ALA A 91 10.42 -3.43 -26.84
C ALA A 91 9.96 -4.11 -25.54
N ILE A 92 10.93 -4.43 -24.68
CA ILE A 92 10.71 -4.92 -23.31
C ILE A 92 11.70 -4.17 -22.41
N GLU A 93 11.25 -3.10 -21.76
CA GLU A 93 12.13 -2.13 -21.10
C GLU A 93 11.48 -1.45 -19.90
N GLN A 94 12.18 -0.50 -19.26
CA GLN A 94 11.69 0.23 -18.09
C GLN A 94 10.96 1.50 -18.53
N HIS A 95 9.66 1.59 -18.26
CA HIS A 95 8.78 2.65 -18.72
C HIS A 95 8.16 3.45 -17.57
N SER A 96 7.78 4.70 -17.82
CA SER A 96 7.09 5.57 -16.85
C SER A 96 5.82 4.91 -16.30
N SER A 97 5.71 4.77 -14.98
CA SER A 97 4.53 4.17 -14.34
C SER A 97 3.34 5.13 -14.31
N ASN A 98 2.13 4.60 -14.47
CA ASN A 98 0.90 5.30 -14.08
C ASN A 98 0.80 5.37 -12.53
N HIS A 99 1.49 6.35 -11.96
CA HIS A 99 1.53 6.73 -10.54
C HIS A 99 2.18 8.11 -10.42
N ALA A 100 1.83 8.89 -9.37
CA ALA A 100 2.37 10.24 -9.12
C ALA A 100 3.91 10.36 -9.09
N SER A 101 4.62 9.25 -8.87
CA SER A 101 6.07 9.22 -8.78
C SER A 101 6.78 8.90 -10.11
N SER A 102 6.05 8.54 -11.18
CA SER A 102 6.57 8.09 -12.48
C SER A 102 7.81 7.17 -12.37
N LEU A 103 7.77 6.21 -11.45
CA LEU A 103 8.91 5.33 -11.20
C LEU A 103 8.97 4.29 -12.34
N PRO A 104 10.15 4.05 -12.95
CA PRO A 104 10.22 3.11 -14.06
C PRO A 104 9.79 1.70 -13.67
N VAL A 105 8.93 1.09 -14.49
CA VAL A 105 8.42 -0.28 -14.36
C VAL A 105 8.64 -1.07 -15.63
N LEU A 106 9.01 -2.35 -15.49
CA LEU A 106 9.21 -3.23 -16.63
C LEU A 106 7.92 -3.35 -17.44
N SER A 107 7.98 -3.02 -18.72
CA SER A 107 6.81 -2.95 -19.60
C SER A 107 7.11 -3.59 -20.95
N CYS A 108 6.13 -4.31 -21.47
CA CYS A 108 6.13 -4.85 -22.83
C CYS A 108 5.46 -3.83 -23.75
N ILE A 109 6.16 -3.35 -24.78
CA ILE A 109 5.62 -2.41 -25.77
C ILE A 109 5.21 -3.20 -27.02
N ILE A 110 3.95 -3.05 -27.42
CA ILE A 110 3.36 -3.69 -28.59
C ILE A 110 3.02 -2.61 -29.62
N GLU A 111 3.49 -2.78 -30.86
CA GLU A 111 3.02 -2.04 -32.02
C GLU A 111 1.89 -2.84 -32.69
N ALA A 112 0.76 -2.19 -32.94
CA ALA A 112 -0.45 -2.81 -33.46
C ALA A 112 -0.36 -3.06 -34.97
N ASP A 113 -0.82 -4.22 -35.43
CA ASP A 113 -0.90 -4.56 -36.86
C ASP A 113 -2.13 -3.95 -37.56
N GLY A 114 -3.02 -3.31 -36.81
CA GLY A 114 -4.29 -2.76 -37.30
C GLY A 114 -5.39 -3.82 -37.54
N LEU A 115 -5.15 -5.09 -37.21
CA LEU A 115 -6.05 -6.22 -37.48
C LEU A 115 -6.94 -6.61 -36.30
N ASP A 116 -6.62 -6.17 -35.06
CA ASP A 116 -7.33 -6.47 -33.80
C ASP A 116 -7.70 -7.96 -33.61
N THR A 117 -6.87 -8.86 -34.16
CA THR A 117 -7.16 -10.29 -34.36
C THR A 117 -7.01 -11.08 -33.07
N TRP A 118 -8.10 -11.69 -32.63
CA TRP A 118 -8.18 -12.51 -31.42
C TRP A 118 -7.34 -13.80 -31.48
N CYS A 119 -6.82 -14.22 -30.33
CA CYS A 119 -6.47 -15.61 -30.07
C CYS A 119 -7.73 -16.51 -30.05
N GLU A 120 -7.55 -17.83 -29.97
CA GLU A 120 -8.70 -18.74 -29.82
C GLU A 120 -9.45 -18.45 -28.50
N LEU A 121 -10.77 -18.20 -28.60
CA LEU A 121 -11.63 -17.90 -27.46
C LEU A 121 -12.54 -19.09 -27.12
N THR A 122 -12.26 -19.76 -26.00
CA THR A 122 -13.06 -20.90 -25.54
C THR A 122 -14.33 -20.44 -24.81
N SER A 123 -15.41 -20.25 -25.56
CA SER A 123 -16.76 -20.08 -24.99
C SER A 123 -17.20 -21.33 -24.22
N SER A 124 -18.04 -21.17 -23.18
CA SER A 124 -18.52 -22.30 -22.37
C SER A 124 -19.84 -21.97 -21.65
N LYS A 125 -20.60 -23.01 -21.32
CA LYS A 125 -21.82 -22.90 -20.51
C LYS A 125 -21.51 -23.22 -19.04
N ILE A 126 -22.20 -22.54 -18.11
CA ILE A 126 -21.91 -22.66 -16.66
C ILE A 126 -22.17 -24.10 -16.18
N GLU A 127 -23.20 -24.75 -16.71
CA GLU A 127 -23.64 -26.11 -16.38
C GLU A 127 -22.63 -27.19 -16.78
N GLN A 128 -21.60 -26.83 -17.55
CA GLN A 128 -20.54 -27.73 -18.05
C GLN A 128 -19.22 -27.57 -17.30
N LEU A 129 -19.10 -26.58 -16.40
CA LEU A 129 -17.87 -26.25 -15.69
C LEU A 129 -17.99 -26.59 -14.20
N SER A 130 -16.93 -27.11 -13.58
CA SER A 130 -16.88 -27.15 -12.11
C SER A 130 -16.57 -25.76 -11.54
N LYS A 131 -16.85 -25.55 -10.25
CA LYS A 131 -16.42 -24.32 -9.54
C LYS A 131 -14.92 -24.07 -9.67
N ALA A 132 -14.10 -25.13 -9.72
CA ALA A 132 -12.66 -25.00 -9.92
C ALA A 132 -12.31 -24.50 -11.33
N ASP A 133 -12.98 -25.00 -12.38
CA ASP A 133 -12.76 -24.56 -13.76
C ASP A 133 -13.18 -23.10 -13.97
N ILE A 134 -14.29 -22.67 -13.34
CA ILE A 134 -14.74 -21.28 -13.33
C ILE A 134 -13.68 -20.39 -12.66
N LEU A 135 -13.14 -20.78 -11.51
CA LEU A 135 -12.07 -20.05 -10.82
C LEU A 135 -10.76 -20.03 -11.64
N VAL A 136 -10.44 -21.11 -12.36
CA VAL A 136 -9.31 -21.16 -13.29
C VAL A 136 -9.54 -20.19 -14.46
N LYS A 137 -10.72 -20.16 -15.09
CA LYS A 137 -11.06 -19.18 -16.14
C LYS A 137 -10.90 -17.75 -15.64
N ILE A 138 -11.45 -17.41 -14.47
CA ILE A 138 -11.35 -16.07 -13.87
C ILE A 138 -9.89 -15.71 -13.56
N LYS A 139 -9.06 -16.67 -13.11
CA LYS A 139 -7.62 -16.46 -12.92
C LYS A 139 -6.92 -16.22 -14.26
N GLN A 140 -7.12 -17.09 -15.24
CA GLN A 140 -6.40 -17.03 -16.52
C GLN A 140 -6.78 -15.79 -17.34
N ALA A 141 -8.06 -15.42 -17.37
CA ALA A 141 -8.53 -14.15 -17.94
C ALA A 141 -7.95 -12.89 -17.23
N GLY A 142 -7.25 -13.07 -16.10
CA GLY A 142 -6.53 -12.00 -15.42
C GLY A 142 -7.45 -11.02 -14.67
N ILE A 143 -8.60 -11.48 -14.17
CA ILE A 143 -9.64 -10.59 -13.61
C ILE A 143 -9.23 -10.03 -12.24
N ALA A 144 -8.93 -8.73 -12.21
CA ALA A 144 -8.66 -7.95 -11.02
C ALA A 144 -9.91 -7.18 -10.58
N GLY A 145 -10.09 -6.94 -9.28
CA GLY A 145 -11.19 -6.14 -8.73
C GLY A 145 -11.09 -4.68 -9.17
N MET A 146 -12.00 -4.25 -10.04
CA MET A 146 -11.90 -2.98 -10.78
C MET A 146 -12.31 -1.72 -9.98
N GLY A 147 -12.79 -1.89 -8.75
CA GLY A 147 -13.00 -0.82 -7.76
C GLY A 147 -11.70 -0.33 -7.11
N GLY A 148 -10.73 0.10 -7.92
CA GLY A 148 -9.46 0.70 -7.49
C GLY A 148 -8.37 -0.31 -7.10
N ALA A 149 -8.55 -1.06 -6.00
CA ALA A 149 -7.46 -1.81 -5.35
C ALA A 149 -6.91 -3.04 -6.13
N ALA A 150 -7.46 -3.36 -7.31
CA ALA A 150 -6.97 -4.37 -8.25
C ALA A 150 -6.70 -5.78 -7.68
N PHE A 151 -7.36 -6.16 -6.57
CA PHE A 151 -7.13 -7.46 -5.92
C PHE A 151 -7.60 -8.64 -6.81
N PRO A 152 -6.88 -9.79 -6.86
CA PRO A 152 -7.26 -10.90 -7.72
C PRO A 152 -8.63 -11.52 -7.40
N SER A 153 -9.51 -11.56 -8.40
CA SER A 153 -10.91 -11.95 -8.18
C SER A 153 -11.07 -13.44 -7.89
N HIS A 154 -10.25 -14.31 -8.47
CA HIS A 154 -10.26 -15.75 -8.18
C HIS A 154 -9.92 -16.08 -6.71
N VAL A 155 -9.15 -15.21 -6.04
CA VAL A 155 -8.86 -15.35 -4.60
C VAL A 155 -10.07 -14.90 -3.78
N LYS A 156 -10.72 -13.80 -4.17
CA LYS A 156 -11.89 -13.26 -3.46
C LYS A 156 -13.13 -14.16 -3.59
N LEU A 157 -13.23 -14.87 -4.71
CA LEU A 157 -14.29 -15.84 -5.01
C LEU A 157 -13.99 -17.27 -4.51
N ASN A 158 -12.86 -17.48 -3.84
CA ASN A 158 -12.52 -18.75 -3.17
C ASN A 158 -12.11 -18.51 -1.69
N PRO A 159 -13.01 -17.95 -0.85
CA PRO A 159 -12.74 -17.70 0.55
C PRO A 159 -12.65 -19.01 1.36
N ALA A 160 -11.81 -19.01 2.41
CA ALA A 160 -11.71 -20.11 3.36
C ALA A 160 -12.84 -20.09 4.44
N SER A 161 -13.93 -19.38 4.17
CA SER A 161 -15.07 -19.18 5.09
C SER A 161 -16.35 -19.18 4.26
N GLU A 162 -17.42 -19.76 4.81
CA GLU A 162 -18.75 -19.71 4.22
C GLU A 162 -19.24 -18.25 4.15
N ILE A 163 -19.96 -17.89 3.09
CA ILE A 163 -20.38 -16.52 2.80
C ILE A 163 -21.90 -16.46 2.86
N ASP A 164 -22.45 -15.74 3.84
CA ASP A 164 -23.88 -15.48 3.96
C ASP A 164 -24.35 -14.42 2.97
N LEU A 165 -23.50 -13.43 2.68
CA LEU A 165 -23.87 -12.19 2.01
C LEU A 165 -22.85 -11.80 0.93
N VAL A 166 -23.32 -11.65 -0.31
CA VAL A 166 -22.58 -10.94 -1.36
C VAL A 166 -23.14 -9.52 -1.50
N ILE A 167 -22.26 -8.51 -1.45
CA ILE A 167 -22.59 -7.13 -1.77
C ILE A 167 -21.97 -6.79 -3.13
N ILE A 168 -22.81 -6.41 -4.09
CA ILE A 168 -22.39 -5.87 -5.36
C ILE A 168 -22.36 -4.34 -5.23
N ASN A 169 -21.18 -3.77 -5.39
CA ASN A 169 -20.89 -2.37 -5.15
C ASN A 169 -20.99 -1.57 -6.46
N GLY A 170 -22.11 -0.86 -6.64
CA GLY A 170 -22.32 0.21 -7.61
C GLY A 170 -22.29 1.60 -6.97
N VAL A 171 -21.65 1.72 -5.80
CA VAL A 171 -21.55 2.96 -5.01
C VAL A 171 -20.33 3.75 -5.45
N GLU A 172 -20.51 4.47 -6.55
CA GLU A 172 -19.49 5.31 -7.17
C GLU A 172 -19.61 6.75 -6.62
N CYS A 173 -19.12 6.92 -5.40
CA CYS A 173 -19.28 8.14 -4.59
C CYS A 173 -18.23 9.24 -4.85
N GLU A 174 -17.19 8.94 -5.63
CA GLU A 174 -16.18 9.93 -6.03
C GLU A 174 -16.78 10.93 -7.04
N PRO A 175 -16.50 12.24 -6.91
CA PRO A 175 -16.91 13.25 -7.92
C PRO A 175 -16.38 12.96 -9.32
N TYR A 176 -17.03 13.52 -10.33
CA TYR A 176 -16.72 13.43 -11.78
C TYR A 176 -16.86 12.05 -12.45
N ILE A 177 -16.45 10.97 -11.78
CA ILE A 177 -16.50 9.61 -12.31
C ILE A 177 -17.97 9.22 -12.58
N SER A 178 -18.26 8.54 -13.68
CA SER A 178 -19.61 8.00 -14.00
C SER A 178 -19.57 6.65 -14.74
N ALA A 179 -18.43 5.97 -14.75
CA ALA A 179 -18.20 4.72 -15.46
C ALA A 179 -19.04 3.55 -14.93
N ASP A 180 -19.15 3.39 -13.61
CA ASP A 180 -19.97 2.30 -13.02
C ASP A 180 -21.48 2.61 -13.13
N ASP A 181 -21.88 3.89 -13.11
CA ASP A 181 -23.26 4.33 -13.35
C ASP A 181 -23.72 4.03 -14.79
N ARG A 182 -22.96 4.48 -15.80
CA ARG A 182 -23.24 4.15 -17.20
C ARG A 182 -23.22 2.64 -17.46
N LEU A 183 -22.28 1.89 -16.87
CA LEU A 183 -22.21 0.45 -17.03
C LEU A 183 -23.45 -0.25 -16.45
N MET A 184 -23.95 0.18 -15.29
CA MET A 184 -25.21 -0.34 -14.72
C MET A 184 -26.44 0.03 -15.57
N ARG A 185 -26.46 1.20 -16.21
CA ARG A 185 -27.55 1.63 -17.10
C ARG A 185 -27.59 0.85 -18.41
N GLU A 186 -26.43 0.58 -19.01
CA GLU A 186 -26.31 0.03 -20.36
C GLU A 186 -26.11 -1.50 -20.41
N PHE A 187 -25.45 -2.09 -19.40
CA PHE A 187 -25.04 -3.51 -19.39
C PHE A 187 -25.55 -4.27 -18.15
N SER A 188 -26.76 -3.93 -17.71
CA SER A 188 -27.39 -4.50 -16.51
C SER A 188 -27.56 -6.02 -16.56
N ASP A 189 -27.88 -6.59 -17.73
CA ASP A 189 -28.08 -8.03 -17.91
C ASP A 189 -26.76 -8.82 -17.86
N GLU A 190 -25.69 -8.26 -18.43
CA GLU A 190 -24.34 -8.79 -18.33
C GLU A 190 -23.82 -8.74 -16.89
N ILE A 191 -24.07 -7.65 -16.16
CA ILE A 191 -23.76 -7.56 -14.74
C ILE A 191 -24.55 -8.62 -13.95
N LEU A 192 -25.86 -8.80 -14.19
CA LEU A 192 -26.67 -9.84 -13.55
C LEU A 192 -26.19 -11.27 -13.90
N THR A 193 -25.72 -11.48 -15.11
CA THR A 193 -25.09 -12.74 -15.54
C THR A 193 -23.79 -13.00 -14.79
N GLY A 194 -22.97 -11.97 -14.60
CA GLY A 194 -21.77 -12.00 -13.76
C GLY A 194 -22.10 -12.32 -12.29
N ILE A 195 -23.13 -11.68 -11.74
CA ILE A 195 -23.63 -11.95 -10.39
C ILE A 195 -24.13 -13.40 -10.26
N SER A 196 -24.73 -13.96 -11.31
CA SER A 196 -25.19 -15.35 -11.33
C SER A 196 -24.03 -16.36 -11.26
N ILE A 197 -22.88 -16.03 -11.86
CA ILE A 197 -21.64 -16.81 -11.73
C ILE A 197 -21.06 -16.70 -10.30
N ILE A 198 -21.04 -15.48 -9.73
CA ILE A 198 -20.61 -15.25 -8.34
C ILE A 198 -21.50 -16.03 -7.35
N HIS A 199 -22.82 -16.04 -7.59
CA HIS A 199 -23.79 -16.84 -6.84
C HIS A 199 -23.47 -18.34 -6.96
N HIS A 200 -23.27 -18.87 -8.17
CA HIS A 200 -22.92 -20.28 -8.36
C HIS A 200 -21.63 -20.67 -7.61
N LEU A 201 -20.61 -19.80 -7.60
CA LEU A 201 -19.37 -20.03 -6.87
C LEU A 201 -19.58 -20.04 -5.35
N LEU A 202 -20.13 -18.96 -4.79
CA LEU A 202 -20.17 -18.72 -3.33
C LEU A 202 -21.39 -19.30 -2.61
N ASN A 203 -22.50 -19.53 -3.31
CA ASN A 203 -23.79 -19.97 -2.76
C ASN A 203 -24.27 -19.15 -1.52
N PRO A 204 -24.34 -17.81 -1.60
CA PRO A 204 -24.74 -16.97 -0.47
C PRO A 204 -26.24 -17.06 -0.14
N GLN A 205 -26.60 -16.73 1.10
CA GLN A 205 -27.99 -16.62 1.54
C GLN A 205 -28.69 -15.37 0.99
N ARG A 206 -27.94 -14.29 0.73
CA ARG A 206 -28.44 -13.02 0.14
C ARG A 206 -27.42 -12.35 -0.79
N ILE A 207 -27.94 -11.60 -1.75
CA ILE A 207 -27.19 -10.73 -2.66
C ILE A 207 -27.79 -9.32 -2.64
N ILE A 208 -26.98 -8.31 -2.30
CA ILE A 208 -27.39 -6.90 -2.24
C ILE A 208 -26.64 -6.12 -3.32
N ILE A 209 -27.36 -5.52 -4.28
CA ILE A 209 -26.78 -4.55 -5.21
C ILE A 209 -26.93 -3.16 -4.59
N ALA A 210 -25.84 -2.59 -4.08
CA ALA A 210 -25.84 -1.28 -3.45
C ALA A 210 -25.55 -0.19 -4.47
N ILE A 211 -26.44 0.81 -4.55
CA ILE A 211 -26.42 1.93 -5.51
C ILE A 211 -26.78 3.21 -4.74
N GLU A 212 -26.29 4.37 -5.15
CA GLU A 212 -26.60 5.64 -4.46
C GLU A 212 -27.90 6.29 -4.95
N ASP A 213 -28.53 7.08 -4.09
CA ASP A 213 -29.80 7.78 -4.39
C ASP A 213 -29.68 8.84 -5.50
N ASN A 214 -28.48 9.31 -5.84
CA ASN A 214 -28.21 10.12 -7.03
C ASN A 214 -28.18 9.33 -8.35
N LYS A 215 -28.34 8.00 -8.35
CA LYS A 215 -28.28 7.12 -9.55
C LYS A 215 -29.59 6.35 -9.79
N PRO A 216 -30.75 7.03 -9.91
CA PRO A 216 -32.05 6.36 -10.04
C PRO A 216 -32.18 5.52 -11.32
N GLU A 217 -31.56 5.93 -12.44
CA GLU A 217 -31.57 5.17 -13.68
C GLU A 217 -30.82 3.84 -13.56
N ALA A 218 -29.63 3.83 -12.96
CA ALA A 218 -28.90 2.59 -12.68
C ALA A 218 -29.69 1.66 -11.74
N ALA A 219 -30.31 2.20 -10.69
CA ALA A 219 -31.17 1.42 -9.81
C ALA A 219 -32.35 0.78 -10.58
N GLN A 220 -33.05 1.56 -11.42
CA GLN A 220 -34.16 1.07 -12.23
C GLN A 220 -33.73 0.02 -13.27
N ALA A 221 -32.57 0.21 -13.92
CA ALA A 221 -32.01 -0.74 -14.87
C ALA A 221 -31.65 -2.07 -14.17
N MET A 222 -30.92 -2.01 -13.05
CA MET A 222 -30.50 -3.18 -12.29
C MET A 222 -31.69 -3.96 -11.68
N GLU A 223 -32.73 -3.27 -11.18
CA GLU A 223 -33.97 -3.96 -10.78
C GLU A 223 -34.66 -4.64 -11.96
N SER A 224 -34.64 -4.01 -13.14
CA SER A 224 -35.30 -4.53 -14.34
C SER A 224 -34.53 -5.69 -14.98
N ALA A 225 -33.21 -5.77 -14.76
CA ALA A 225 -32.41 -6.97 -15.02
C ALA A 225 -32.69 -8.09 -13.98
N ILE A 226 -32.80 -7.79 -12.67
CA ILE A 226 -33.23 -8.77 -11.66
C ILE A 226 -34.55 -9.42 -12.06
N ARG A 227 -35.57 -8.61 -12.41
CA ARG A 227 -36.90 -9.06 -12.85
C ARG A 227 -36.90 -9.93 -14.12
N ARG A 228 -35.80 -9.95 -14.89
CA ARG A 228 -35.61 -10.79 -16.08
C ARG A 228 -34.62 -11.96 -15.86
N SER A 229 -33.90 -11.97 -14.74
CA SER A 229 -32.88 -12.96 -14.42
C SER A 229 -33.48 -14.30 -13.96
N SER A 230 -32.66 -15.35 -13.98
CA SER A 230 -33.00 -16.67 -13.45
C SER A 230 -32.66 -16.83 -11.95
N LEU A 231 -32.24 -15.77 -11.26
CA LEU A 231 -31.94 -15.80 -9.83
C LEU A 231 -33.24 -15.75 -8.99
N PRO A 232 -33.29 -16.39 -7.81
CA PRO A 232 -34.41 -16.25 -6.89
C PRO A 232 -34.62 -14.79 -6.46
N ASN A 233 -35.81 -14.24 -6.77
CA ASN A 233 -36.17 -12.84 -6.49
C ASN A 233 -36.22 -12.49 -4.98
N ASP A 234 -36.29 -13.49 -4.11
CA ASP A 234 -36.22 -13.36 -2.65
C ASP A 234 -34.78 -13.33 -2.10
N MET A 235 -33.79 -13.73 -2.93
CA MET A 235 -32.38 -13.76 -2.58
C MET A 235 -31.63 -12.50 -3.01
N ILE A 236 -32.02 -11.87 -4.13
CA ILE A 236 -31.33 -10.71 -4.71
C ILE A 236 -32.19 -9.44 -4.75
N ARG A 237 -31.63 -8.31 -4.31
CA ARG A 237 -32.32 -6.99 -4.32
C ARG A 237 -31.37 -5.83 -4.57
N VAL A 238 -31.85 -4.81 -5.28
CA VAL A 238 -31.24 -3.47 -5.26
C VAL A 238 -31.49 -2.83 -3.89
N THR A 239 -30.52 -2.08 -3.38
CA THR A 239 -30.64 -1.30 -2.14
C THR A 239 -30.01 0.07 -2.37
N VAL A 240 -30.88 1.06 -2.51
CA VAL A 240 -30.49 2.47 -2.66
C VAL A 240 -29.97 2.99 -1.31
N ILE A 241 -28.81 3.64 -1.30
CA ILE A 241 -28.18 4.24 -0.11
C ILE A 241 -27.97 5.75 -0.28
N PRO A 242 -27.86 6.53 0.81
CA PRO A 242 -27.62 7.97 0.72
C PRO A 242 -26.27 8.33 0.08
N THR A 243 -26.28 9.22 -0.91
CA THR A 243 -25.08 9.77 -1.55
C THR A 243 -24.22 10.50 -0.52
N LYS A 244 -23.08 9.91 -0.17
CA LYS A 244 -22.20 10.43 0.88
C LYS A 244 -20.80 9.86 0.74
N TYR A 245 -19.81 10.70 0.52
CA TYR A 245 -18.44 10.24 0.34
C TYR A 245 -17.77 9.87 1.68
N PRO A 246 -17.04 8.74 1.83
CA PRO A 246 -16.76 7.67 0.86
C PRO A 246 -17.59 6.40 1.15
N SER A 247 -18.89 6.42 0.90
CA SER A 247 -19.84 5.30 1.04
C SER A 247 -19.38 4.03 0.31
N GLY A 248 -18.73 4.18 -0.85
CA GLY A 248 -18.27 3.06 -1.70
C GLY A 248 -17.03 2.32 -1.19
N GLY A 249 -16.38 2.80 -0.12
CA GLY A 249 -15.29 2.09 0.54
C GLY A 249 -15.79 0.78 1.16
N GLU A 250 -15.09 -0.33 0.94
CA GLU A 250 -15.58 -1.69 1.30
C GLU A 250 -16.06 -1.80 2.76
N LYS A 251 -15.29 -1.28 3.72
CA LYS A 251 -15.66 -1.32 5.14
C LYS A 251 -16.86 -0.41 5.46
N GLN A 252 -16.92 0.77 4.86
CA GLN A 252 -18.01 1.74 5.00
C GLN A 252 -19.30 1.17 4.43
N LEU A 253 -19.27 0.56 3.24
CA LEU A 253 -20.43 -0.06 2.60
C LEU A 253 -20.99 -1.22 3.43
N ILE A 254 -20.11 -2.09 3.95
CA ILE A 254 -20.52 -3.17 4.87
C ILE A 254 -21.21 -2.58 6.12
N GLN A 255 -20.69 -1.48 6.67
CA GLN A 255 -21.28 -0.83 7.84
C GLN A 255 -22.64 -0.17 7.53
N ILE A 256 -22.81 0.43 6.34
CA ILE A 256 -24.10 0.99 5.88
C ILE A 256 -25.14 -0.11 5.68
N ILE A 257 -24.75 -1.21 5.06
CA ILE A 257 -25.66 -2.31 4.64
C ILE A 257 -25.95 -3.30 5.78
N THR A 258 -25.08 -3.44 6.80
CA THR A 258 -25.26 -4.47 7.84
C THR A 258 -25.14 -3.99 9.29
N GLY A 259 -24.72 -2.74 9.51
CA GLY A 259 -24.39 -2.23 10.85
C GLY A 259 -23.13 -2.85 11.50
N LYS A 260 -22.52 -3.88 10.89
CA LYS A 260 -21.27 -4.49 11.34
C LYS A 260 -20.07 -3.65 10.91
N GLU A 261 -19.09 -3.49 11.78
CA GLU A 261 -17.78 -2.94 11.44
C GLU A 261 -16.82 -4.09 11.08
N VAL A 262 -15.91 -3.87 10.12
CA VAL A 262 -14.86 -4.83 9.77
C VAL A 262 -13.59 -4.50 10.58
N PRO A 263 -13.17 -5.34 11.55
CA PRO A 263 -12.07 -5.00 12.47
C PRO A 263 -10.74 -4.67 11.80
N SER A 264 -9.86 -3.97 12.52
CA SER A 264 -8.46 -3.78 12.12
C SER A 264 -7.78 -5.14 11.87
N GLY A 265 -7.11 -5.29 10.73
CA GLY A 265 -6.46 -6.53 10.30
C GLY A 265 -7.39 -7.69 9.88
N ALA A 266 -8.71 -7.56 10.03
CA ALA A 266 -9.68 -8.55 9.56
C ALA A 266 -10.12 -8.29 8.10
N ILE A 267 -10.58 -9.35 7.43
CA ILE A 267 -11.15 -9.28 6.07
C ILE A 267 -12.66 -9.57 6.09
N PRO A 268 -13.48 -8.99 5.18
CA PRO A 268 -14.94 -9.20 5.15
C PRO A 268 -15.39 -10.66 5.13
N ALA A 269 -14.64 -11.56 4.49
CA ALA A 269 -14.98 -12.97 4.42
C ALA A 269 -15.06 -13.65 5.80
N GLN A 270 -14.31 -13.15 6.80
CA GLN A 270 -14.36 -13.64 8.19
C GLN A 270 -15.67 -13.26 8.92
N LEU A 271 -16.50 -12.40 8.32
CA LEU A 271 -17.81 -11.99 8.81
C LEU A 271 -18.97 -12.62 8.01
N GLY A 272 -18.65 -13.53 7.08
CA GLY A 272 -19.59 -14.11 6.11
C GLY A 272 -19.93 -13.18 4.94
N ILE A 273 -19.08 -12.18 4.61
CA ILE A 273 -19.40 -11.14 3.63
C ILE A 273 -18.33 -11.05 2.53
N VAL A 274 -18.75 -10.98 1.27
CA VAL A 274 -17.88 -10.68 0.12
C VAL A 274 -18.42 -9.47 -0.65
N VAL A 275 -17.54 -8.54 -1.03
CA VAL A 275 -17.91 -7.35 -1.81
C VAL A 275 -17.22 -7.36 -3.19
N HIS A 276 -17.98 -7.22 -4.28
CA HIS A 276 -17.44 -7.07 -5.65
C HIS A 276 -18.02 -5.81 -6.31
N ASN A 277 -17.21 -5.06 -7.06
CA ASN A 277 -17.68 -3.92 -7.85
C ASN A 277 -18.45 -4.39 -9.10
N VAL A 278 -19.42 -3.59 -9.58
CA VAL A 278 -20.27 -3.93 -10.75
C VAL A 278 -19.46 -4.23 -12.01
N GLY A 279 -18.46 -3.42 -12.36
CA GLY A 279 -17.56 -3.72 -13.48
C GLY A 279 -16.77 -5.03 -13.32
N THR A 280 -16.46 -5.42 -12.09
CA THR A 280 -15.82 -6.71 -11.80
C THR A 280 -16.77 -7.88 -12.09
N ALA A 281 -18.07 -7.74 -11.82
CA ALA A 281 -19.07 -8.75 -12.18
C ALA A 281 -19.25 -8.85 -13.71
N TYR A 282 -19.31 -7.72 -14.42
CA TYR A 282 -19.34 -7.68 -15.88
C TYR A 282 -18.15 -8.45 -16.50
N ALA A 283 -16.92 -8.16 -16.04
CA ALA A 283 -15.71 -8.84 -16.54
C ALA A 283 -15.66 -10.35 -16.21
N ILE A 284 -16.38 -10.80 -15.18
CA ILE A 284 -16.48 -12.23 -14.83
C ILE A 284 -17.33 -12.99 -15.86
N GLN A 285 -18.43 -12.43 -16.40
CA GLN A 285 -19.20 -13.15 -17.43
C GLN A 285 -18.44 -13.27 -18.75
N GLU A 286 -17.72 -12.21 -19.15
CA GLU A 286 -16.91 -12.25 -20.38
C GLU A 286 -15.81 -13.33 -20.29
N ALA A 287 -15.12 -13.41 -19.15
CA ALA A 287 -14.10 -14.43 -18.89
C ALA A 287 -14.66 -15.87 -18.92
N VAL A 288 -15.79 -16.11 -18.24
CA VAL A 288 -16.30 -17.47 -18.03
C VAL A 288 -17.08 -17.98 -19.24
N LEU A 289 -17.98 -17.15 -19.78
CA LEU A 289 -18.87 -17.54 -20.87
C LEU A 289 -18.24 -17.39 -22.25
N GLN A 290 -17.47 -16.31 -22.45
CA GLN A 290 -16.94 -15.92 -23.77
C GLN A 290 -15.43 -16.24 -23.91
N GLY A 291 -14.74 -16.55 -22.82
CA GLY A 291 -13.30 -16.80 -22.80
C GLY A 291 -12.44 -15.54 -22.91
N LYS A 292 -13.05 -14.35 -22.85
CA LYS A 292 -12.35 -13.07 -23.04
C LYS A 292 -11.51 -12.68 -21.81
N PRO A 293 -10.22 -12.37 -21.96
CA PRO A 293 -9.41 -11.78 -20.89
C PRO A 293 -9.77 -10.32 -20.62
N LEU A 294 -9.45 -9.83 -19.42
CA LEU A 294 -9.56 -8.41 -19.07
C LEU A 294 -8.45 -7.59 -19.78
N ILE A 295 -8.76 -7.16 -21.00
CA ILE A 295 -7.93 -6.30 -21.86
C ILE A 295 -8.48 -4.88 -22.05
N GLU A 296 -9.75 -4.63 -21.73
CA GLU A 296 -10.38 -3.30 -21.78
C GLU A 296 -11.32 -3.08 -20.60
N ARG A 297 -11.62 -1.82 -20.27
CA ARG A 297 -12.60 -1.43 -19.25
C ARG A 297 -13.23 -0.08 -19.57
N VAL A 298 -14.38 0.23 -18.96
CA VAL A 298 -14.94 1.59 -18.98
C VAL A 298 -14.09 2.51 -18.10
N VAL A 299 -13.77 3.67 -18.65
CA VAL A 299 -13.04 4.77 -18.02
C VAL A 299 -13.79 6.08 -18.29
N THR A 300 -14.01 6.88 -17.26
CA THR A 300 -14.55 8.24 -17.42
C THR A 300 -13.46 9.19 -17.90
N LEU A 301 -13.71 9.97 -18.95
CA LEU A 301 -12.82 11.02 -19.46
C LEU A 301 -13.57 12.36 -19.32
N THR A 302 -13.07 13.27 -18.47
CA THR A 302 -13.89 14.43 -18.02
C THR A 302 -13.07 15.58 -17.41
N GLY A 303 -13.73 16.73 -17.24
CA GLY A 303 -13.15 18.02 -16.87
C GLY A 303 -13.29 19.02 -18.02
N GLU A 304 -13.29 20.32 -17.73
CA GLU A 304 -13.54 21.39 -18.72
C GLU A 304 -12.50 21.42 -19.86
N SER A 305 -11.28 20.93 -19.61
CA SER A 305 -10.21 20.84 -20.62
C SER A 305 -10.42 19.73 -21.67
N ILE A 306 -11.54 18.98 -21.63
CA ILE A 306 -11.89 17.94 -22.61
C ILE A 306 -13.11 18.38 -23.44
N GLY A 307 -12.94 18.50 -24.76
CA GLY A 307 -14.02 18.89 -25.67
C GLY A 307 -15.11 17.83 -25.91
N LYS A 308 -14.89 16.58 -25.47
CA LYS A 308 -15.85 15.47 -25.53
C LYS A 308 -15.84 14.64 -24.24
N PRO A 309 -16.41 15.15 -23.14
CA PRO A 309 -16.48 14.40 -21.89
C PRO A 309 -17.45 13.22 -22.02
N GLY A 310 -17.17 12.12 -21.33
CA GLY A 310 -17.97 10.90 -21.46
C GLY A 310 -17.34 9.69 -20.79
N ASN A 311 -17.86 8.50 -21.13
CA ASN A 311 -17.36 7.21 -20.67
C ASN A 311 -16.95 6.35 -21.86
N TYR A 312 -15.77 5.76 -21.77
CA TYR A 312 -15.11 5.14 -22.91
C TYR A 312 -14.57 3.74 -22.57
N TRP A 313 -14.75 2.78 -23.47
CA TRP A 313 -14.00 1.54 -23.47
C TRP A 313 -12.55 1.84 -23.83
N LEU A 314 -11.65 1.78 -22.84
CA LEU A 314 -10.21 1.92 -23.04
C LEU A 314 -9.51 0.57 -22.86
N ARG A 315 -8.57 0.30 -23.78
CA ARG A 315 -7.67 -0.84 -23.70
C ARG A 315 -6.60 -0.60 -22.64
N ILE A 316 -6.29 -1.65 -21.89
CA ILE A 316 -5.21 -1.66 -20.91
C ILE A 316 -3.89 -1.57 -21.67
N GLY A 317 -3.10 -0.55 -21.36
CA GLY A 317 -1.86 -0.22 -22.05
C GLY A 317 -1.96 0.83 -23.16
N THR A 318 -3.14 1.36 -23.50
CA THR A 318 -3.22 2.66 -24.21
C THR A 318 -2.55 3.73 -23.35
N THR A 319 -1.83 4.70 -23.94
CA THR A 319 -1.23 5.79 -23.14
C THR A 319 -2.29 6.82 -22.73
N VAL A 320 -2.00 7.61 -21.70
CA VAL A 320 -2.86 8.73 -21.29
C VAL A 320 -2.88 9.81 -22.38
N GLU A 321 -1.76 10.08 -23.05
CA GLU A 321 -1.68 10.99 -24.19
C GLU A 321 -2.60 10.55 -25.36
N ASP A 322 -2.49 9.28 -25.79
CA ASP A 322 -3.34 8.71 -26.85
C ASP A 322 -4.83 8.83 -26.51
N ALA A 323 -5.21 8.48 -25.27
CA ALA A 323 -6.61 8.55 -24.82
C ALA A 323 -7.15 9.99 -24.83
N LEU A 324 -6.36 10.96 -24.37
CA LEU A 324 -6.75 12.37 -24.31
C LEU A 324 -6.83 13.02 -25.71
N SER A 325 -5.94 12.65 -26.63
CA SER A 325 -5.93 13.20 -28.00
C SER A 325 -7.26 13.00 -28.74
N GLN A 326 -7.95 11.88 -28.47
CA GLN A 326 -9.17 11.46 -29.17
C GLN A 326 -10.45 12.13 -28.66
N VAL A 327 -10.46 12.58 -27.40
CA VAL A 327 -11.58 13.32 -26.78
C VAL A 327 -11.45 14.84 -26.94
N SER A 328 -10.58 15.30 -27.84
CA SER A 328 -10.37 16.73 -28.12
C SER A 328 -9.93 17.51 -26.87
N PHE A 329 -8.92 16.99 -26.18
CA PHE A 329 -8.24 17.63 -25.05
C PHE A 329 -7.58 18.96 -25.45
N GLN A 330 -7.77 19.99 -24.62
CA GLN A 330 -7.27 21.35 -24.79
C GLN A 330 -6.57 21.79 -23.49
N PRO A 331 -5.27 21.47 -23.30
CA PRO A 331 -4.57 21.72 -22.05
C PRO A 331 -4.38 23.21 -21.76
N GLU A 332 -4.65 23.61 -20.52
CA GLU A 332 -4.21 24.91 -19.98
C GLU A 332 -2.68 24.94 -19.73
N SER A 333 -2.13 26.15 -19.53
CA SER A 333 -0.70 26.38 -19.30
C SER A 333 -0.11 25.71 -18.05
N SER A 334 -0.96 25.26 -17.12
CA SER A 334 -0.59 24.51 -15.91
C SER A 334 -1.52 23.30 -15.71
N GLN A 335 -1.90 22.63 -16.80
CA GLN A 335 -2.87 21.53 -16.81
C GLN A 335 -2.45 20.38 -15.89
N LYS A 336 -3.22 20.12 -14.82
CA LYS A 336 -3.16 18.86 -14.08
C LYS A 336 -3.88 17.76 -14.89
N VAL A 337 -3.34 16.55 -14.91
CA VAL A 337 -4.03 15.34 -15.38
C VAL A 337 -4.07 14.36 -14.22
N ILE A 338 -5.27 14.07 -13.72
CA ILE A 338 -5.51 13.31 -12.49
C ILE A 338 -6.05 11.92 -12.85
N VAL A 339 -5.44 10.87 -12.30
CA VAL A 339 -5.94 9.50 -12.41
C VAL A 339 -6.82 9.19 -11.20
N GLY A 340 -8.04 8.73 -11.47
CA GLY A 340 -9.12 8.67 -10.48
C GLY A 340 -9.90 10.00 -10.42
N GLY A 341 -10.44 10.32 -9.24
CA GLY A 341 -11.14 11.58 -8.98
C GLY A 341 -10.38 12.49 -8.00
N PRO A 342 -10.98 13.63 -7.62
CA PRO A 342 -10.28 14.70 -6.90
C PRO A 342 -10.02 14.41 -5.41
N MET A 343 -10.59 13.34 -4.83
CA MET A 343 -10.48 13.05 -3.40
C MET A 343 -9.45 11.95 -3.09
N MET A 344 -9.39 10.90 -3.93
CA MET A 344 -8.46 9.77 -3.76
C MET A 344 -7.41 9.64 -4.84
N GLY A 345 -7.59 10.29 -5.99
CA GLY A 345 -6.69 10.22 -7.13
C GLY A 345 -5.31 10.85 -6.90
N TYR A 346 -4.59 10.99 -7.99
CA TYR A 346 -3.28 11.64 -8.03
C TYR A 346 -3.02 12.27 -9.39
N ALA A 347 -2.31 13.41 -9.40
CA ALA A 347 -1.78 13.99 -10.61
C ALA A 347 -0.65 13.11 -11.18
N LEU A 348 -0.57 13.03 -12.51
CA LEU A 348 0.54 12.45 -13.24
C LEU A 348 1.64 13.49 -13.48
N ALA A 349 2.89 13.04 -13.55
CA ALA A 349 4.04 13.87 -13.94
C ALA A 349 4.36 13.76 -15.45
N ASP A 350 3.71 12.84 -16.16
CA ASP A 350 3.97 12.48 -17.56
C ASP A 350 2.69 11.89 -18.18
N LEU A 351 2.51 12.00 -19.50
CA LEU A 351 1.35 11.51 -20.24
C LEU A 351 1.65 10.25 -21.08
N ASP A 352 2.93 9.94 -21.34
CA ASP A 352 3.33 8.61 -21.85
C ASP A 352 3.38 7.60 -20.69
N VAL A 353 2.19 7.39 -20.09
CA VAL A 353 1.94 6.41 -19.04
C VAL A 353 0.70 5.57 -19.39
N PRO A 354 0.70 4.25 -19.16
CA PRO A 354 -0.38 3.39 -19.62
C PRO A 354 -1.63 3.38 -18.73
N ILE A 355 -2.80 3.24 -19.35
CA ILE A 355 -4.07 2.94 -18.67
C ILE A 355 -4.03 1.53 -18.06
N LEU A 356 -4.36 1.41 -16.78
CA LEU A 356 -4.27 0.16 -16.01
C LEU A 356 -5.65 -0.43 -15.68
N LYS A 357 -5.70 -1.70 -15.23
CA LYS A 357 -6.92 -2.37 -14.74
C LYS A 357 -7.65 -1.56 -13.65
N GLY A 358 -6.91 -0.80 -12.83
CA GLY A 358 -7.46 0.06 -11.77
C GLY A 358 -7.86 1.48 -12.21
N THR A 359 -7.48 1.92 -13.42
CA THR A 359 -7.76 3.28 -13.92
C THR A 359 -9.25 3.41 -14.27
N ASN A 360 -10.05 4.05 -13.41
CA ASN A 360 -11.49 4.24 -13.61
C ASN A 360 -11.87 5.62 -14.17
N CYS A 361 -11.00 6.63 -14.04
CA CYS A 361 -11.21 7.98 -14.55
C CYS A 361 -9.88 8.64 -14.92
N LEU A 362 -9.89 9.48 -15.96
CA LEU A 362 -8.94 10.56 -16.16
C LEU A 362 -9.69 11.89 -16.03
N LEU A 363 -9.29 12.71 -15.07
CA LEU A 363 -9.84 14.03 -14.80
C LEU A 363 -8.83 15.10 -15.22
N THR A 364 -9.20 15.95 -16.16
CA THR A 364 -8.40 17.09 -16.64
C THR A 364 -9.13 18.40 -16.32
N PRO A 365 -9.02 18.90 -15.08
CA PRO A 365 -9.80 20.04 -14.62
C PRO A 365 -9.23 21.35 -15.19
N SER A 366 -10.09 22.35 -15.38
CA SER A 366 -9.62 23.73 -15.51
C SER A 366 -9.08 24.27 -14.18
N GLN A 367 -8.34 25.39 -14.23
CA GLN A 367 -8.00 26.15 -13.01
C GLN A 367 -9.23 26.73 -12.28
N ALA A 368 -10.41 26.77 -12.91
CA ALA A 368 -11.66 27.18 -12.28
C ALA A 368 -12.35 26.03 -11.54
N GLU A 369 -12.27 24.79 -12.07
CA GLU A 369 -12.78 23.58 -11.43
C GLU A 369 -11.96 23.17 -10.21
N ILE A 370 -10.62 23.13 -10.36
CA ILE A 370 -9.69 22.79 -9.28
C ILE A 370 -8.61 23.87 -9.22
N ALA A 371 -8.81 24.81 -8.30
CA ALA A 371 -7.87 25.88 -8.00
C ALA A 371 -6.47 25.33 -7.63
N PRO A 372 -5.40 26.13 -7.81
CA PRO A 372 -4.06 25.79 -7.31
C PRO A 372 -4.06 25.49 -5.81
N ASP A 373 -3.20 24.56 -5.39
CA ASP A 373 -3.19 24.06 -4.02
C ASP A 373 -2.75 25.19 -3.05
N PRO A 374 -3.58 25.58 -2.06
CA PRO A 374 -3.28 26.71 -1.19
C PRO A 374 -2.17 26.41 -0.17
N ASP A 375 -1.41 27.44 0.23
CA ASP A 375 -0.31 27.33 1.21
C ASP A 375 -0.76 26.68 2.54
N GLU A 376 -0.02 25.65 2.99
CA GLU A 376 -0.27 24.98 4.28
C GLU A 376 -0.18 25.97 5.45
N LYS A 377 -1.29 26.15 6.17
CA LYS A 377 -1.34 26.97 7.39
C LYS A 377 -1.17 26.13 8.64
N ALA A 378 -0.73 26.77 9.72
CA ALA A 378 -0.58 26.10 11.01
C ALA A 378 -1.92 25.54 11.53
N CYS A 379 -1.91 24.29 12.01
CA CYS A 379 -3.10 23.59 12.48
C CYS A 379 -3.77 24.30 13.68
N ILE A 380 -4.93 24.91 13.46
CA ILE A 380 -5.70 25.64 14.50
C ILE A 380 -6.44 24.72 15.51
N ARG A 381 -6.28 23.40 15.39
CA ARG A 381 -6.87 22.38 16.29
C ARG A 381 -8.41 22.36 16.37
N CYS A 382 -9.11 22.77 15.31
CA CYS A 382 -10.58 22.81 15.22
C CYS A 382 -11.29 21.48 15.51
N GLY A 383 -10.72 20.35 15.11
CA GLY A 383 -11.28 19.00 15.35
C GLY A 383 -12.07 18.39 14.18
N GLU A 384 -12.47 19.20 13.19
CA GLU A 384 -13.28 18.77 12.02
C GLU A 384 -12.71 17.52 11.32
N CYS A 385 -11.39 17.45 11.15
CA CYS A 385 -10.71 16.31 10.54
C CYS A 385 -11.02 14.95 11.23
N ALA A 386 -11.28 14.93 12.54
CA ALA A 386 -11.69 13.73 13.27
C ALA A 386 -13.19 13.47 13.14
N VAL A 387 -14.03 14.51 13.15
CA VAL A 387 -15.48 14.40 12.93
C VAL A 387 -15.79 13.83 11.54
N ALA A 388 -15.05 14.25 10.52
CA ALA A 388 -15.19 13.80 9.14
C ALA A 388 -14.52 12.43 8.85
N CYS A 389 -13.79 11.82 9.81
CA CYS A 389 -13.04 10.59 9.53
C CYS A 389 -13.96 9.35 9.48
N PRO A 390 -14.16 8.70 8.30
CA PRO A 390 -15.04 7.53 8.17
C PRO A 390 -14.44 6.24 8.74
N ALA A 391 -13.20 6.31 9.26
CA ALA A 391 -12.50 5.23 9.96
C ALA A 391 -12.32 5.53 11.47
N LEU A 392 -12.97 6.58 12.00
CA LEU A 392 -12.95 6.99 13.43
C LEU A 392 -11.54 7.17 14.03
N LEU A 393 -10.53 7.46 13.20
CA LEU A 393 -9.16 7.74 13.63
C LEU A 393 -9.03 9.16 14.21
N LEU A 394 -7.82 9.50 14.66
CA LEU A 394 -7.44 10.85 15.12
C LEU A 394 -6.44 11.51 14.15
N PRO A 395 -6.87 12.05 12.99
CA PRO A 395 -5.97 12.67 12.01
C PRO A 395 -5.00 13.70 12.60
N GLN A 396 -5.42 14.53 13.56
CA GLN A 396 -4.53 15.48 14.23
C GLN A 396 -3.29 14.82 14.88
N GLN A 397 -3.46 13.67 15.55
CA GLN A 397 -2.35 12.96 16.20
C GLN A 397 -1.47 12.25 15.16
N LEU A 398 -2.11 11.63 14.15
CA LEU A 398 -1.42 11.02 13.01
C LEU A 398 -0.55 12.04 12.27
N PHE A 399 -1.06 13.25 12.03
CA PHE A 399 -0.36 14.33 11.36
C PHE A 399 0.84 14.83 12.16
N TRP A 400 0.69 15.07 13.46
CA TRP A 400 1.83 15.51 14.29
C TRP A 400 2.94 14.47 14.34
N HIS A 401 2.63 13.18 14.43
CA HIS A 401 3.64 12.13 14.37
C HIS A 401 4.23 11.93 12.97
N ALA A 402 3.43 12.01 11.90
CA ALA A 402 3.93 11.91 10.52
C ALA A 402 4.85 13.09 10.14
N LYS A 403 4.45 14.34 10.48
CA LYS A 403 5.22 15.57 10.22
C LYS A 403 6.48 15.69 11.10
N ALA A 404 6.56 14.93 12.20
CA ALA A 404 7.75 14.78 13.04
C ALA A 404 8.58 13.52 12.74
N GLU A 405 8.25 12.78 11.65
CA GLU A 405 8.88 11.51 11.25
C GLU A 405 8.80 10.39 12.32
N GLU A 406 7.92 10.53 13.32
CA GLU A 406 7.70 9.57 14.41
C GLU A 406 6.79 8.41 13.96
N TYR A 407 7.14 7.76 12.85
CA TYR A 407 6.27 6.81 12.14
C TYR A 407 5.81 5.62 13.00
N ASP A 408 6.65 5.14 13.93
CA ASP A 408 6.27 4.10 14.91
C ASP A 408 5.12 4.55 15.82
N LYS A 409 5.08 5.83 16.22
CA LYS A 409 3.96 6.39 16.99
C LYS A 409 2.73 6.53 16.13
N ALA A 410 2.86 7.01 14.89
CA ALA A 410 1.74 7.06 13.94
C ALA A 410 1.14 5.65 13.71
N ALA A 411 1.98 4.62 13.61
CA ALA A 411 1.52 3.22 13.55
C ALA A 411 0.76 2.79 14.81
N SER A 412 1.15 3.25 16.00
CA SER A 412 0.43 2.99 17.26
C SER A 412 -0.92 3.72 17.37
N PHE A 413 -1.15 4.76 16.57
CA PHE A 413 -2.44 5.44 16.38
C PHE A 413 -3.24 4.89 15.17
N ASN A 414 -3.03 3.62 14.81
CA ASN A 414 -3.77 2.92 13.75
C ASN A 414 -3.65 3.57 12.35
N LEU A 415 -2.50 4.19 12.01
CA LEU A 415 -2.25 4.73 10.65
C LEU A 415 -2.52 3.71 9.51
N LYS A 416 -2.35 2.41 9.77
CA LYS A 416 -2.62 1.34 8.81
C LYS A 416 -4.10 1.18 8.43
N ASP A 417 -5.01 1.58 9.31
CA ASP A 417 -6.46 1.54 9.07
C ASP A 417 -6.98 2.82 8.36
N CYS A 418 -6.11 3.80 8.12
CA CYS A 418 -6.45 4.97 7.31
C CYS A 418 -6.69 4.55 5.85
N ILE A 419 -7.84 4.91 5.27
CA ILE A 419 -8.20 4.58 3.89
C ILE A 419 -7.81 5.65 2.85
N GLU A 420 -7.03 6.67 3.25
CA GLU A 420 -6.53 7.77 2.37
C GLU A 420 -7.60 8.58 1.62
N CYS A 421 -8.85 8.50 2.05
CA CYS A 421 -10.02 9.03 1.36
C CYS A 421 -10.16 10.57 1.33
N GLY A 422 -9.10 11.37 1.47
CA GLY A 422 -9.14 12.85 1.36
C GLY A 422 -9.98 13.65 2.38
N CYS A 423 -10.99 13.05 3.02
CA CYS A 423 -12.06 13.72 3.78
C CYS A 423 -11.53 14.64 4.87
N CYS A 424 -10.46 14.22 5.55
CA CYS A 424 -9.83 15.00 6.61
C CYS A 424 -9.05 16.22 6.10
N SER A 425 -8.47 16.16 4.89
CA SER A 425 -7.83 17.31 4.21
C SER A 425 -8.89 18.29 3.73
N TYR A 426 -9.95 17.80 3.08
CA TYR A 426 -11.04 18.60 2.51
C TYR A 426 -11.76 19.49 3.55
N VAL A 427 -11.94 19.00 4.78
CA VAL A 427 -12.54 19.80 5.87
C VAL A 427 -11.53 20.63 6.67
N CYS A 428 -10.27 20.75 6.23
CA CYS A 428 -9.22 21.40 7.00
C CYS A 428 -9.19 22.92 6.73
N PRO A 429 -9.63 23.80 7.67
CA PRO A 429 -9.55 25.26 7.50
C PRO A 429 -8.12 25.82 7.61
N SER A 430 -7.12 24.93 7.68
CA SER A 430 -5.70 25.24 7.66
C SER A 430 -5.02 24.72 6.37
N ASP A 431 -5.80 24.20 5.41
CA ASP A 431 -5.30 23.74 4.10
C ASP A 431 -4.17 22.69 4.20
N ILE A 432 -4.26 21.80 5.18
CA ILE A 432 -3.22 20.81 5.45
C ILE A 432 -3.45 19.57 4.57
N PRO A 433 -2.48 19.15 3.73
CA PRO A 433 -2.58 17.95 2.90
C PRO A 433 -2.35 16.67 3.73
N LEU A 434 -3.21 16.44 4.74
CA LEU A 434 -3.07 15.40 5.76
C LEU A 434 -2.79 14.00 5.17
N VAL A 435 -3.46 13.66 4.07
CA VAL A 435 -3.32 12.36 3.39
C VAL A 435 -1.93 12.16 2.78
N GLU A 436 -1.23 13.22 2.33
CA GLU A 436 0.12 13.10 1.77
C GLU A 436 1.13 12.71 2.86
N TYR A 437 1.07 13.38 4.01
CA TYR A 437 1.83 12.98 5.20
C TYR A 437 1.55 11.52 5.60
N TYR A 438 0.32 11.04 5.44
CA TYR A 438 -0.03 9.63 5.72
C TYR A 438 0.51 8.66 4.65
N ARG A 439 0.48 9.04 3.37
CA ARG A 439 1.08 8.27 2.26
C ARG A 439 2.58 8.10 2.46
N VAL A 440 3.29 9.18 2.79
CA VAL A 440 4.72 9.15 3.14
C VAL A 440 4.99 8.27 4.36
N ALA A 441 4.26 8.48 5.46
CA ALA A 441 4.44 7.70 6.69
C ALA A 441 4.15 6.19 6.51
N LYS A 442 3.14 5.83 5.72
CA LYS A 442 2.85 4.44 5.35
C LYS A 442 3.95 3.83 4.48
N SER A 443 4.47 4.58 3.52
CA SER A 443 5.58 4.15 2.67
C SER A 443 6.84 3.87 3.50
N ALA A 444 7.19 4.79 4.42
CA ALA A 444 8.29 4.58 5.36
C ALA A 444 8.11 3.32 6.25
N LEU A 445 6.91 3.12 6.81
CA LEU A 445 6.59 1.92 7.60
C LEU A 445 6.64 0.61 6.79
N LYS A 446 6.26 0.66 5.50
CA LYS A 446 6.36 -0.49 4.58
C LYS A 446 7.84 -0.80 4.31
N ASN A 447 8.62 0.20 3.92
CA ASN A 447 10.04 0.03 3.59
C ASN A 447 10.83 -0.52 4.79
N ALA A 448 10.61 0.03 5.99
CA ALA A 448 11.24 -0.47 7.21
C ALA A 448 10.84 -1.92 7.57
N ALA A 449 9.62 -2.34 7.23
CA ALA A 449 9.19 -3.73 7.40
C ALA A 449 9.83 -4.68 6.36
N GLU A 450 9.99 -4.23 5.12
CA GLU A 450 10.66 -4.97 4.05
C GLU A 450 12.17 -5.10 4.29
N GLU A 451 12.85 -4.02 4.70
CA GLU A 451 14.26 -4.06 5.13
C GLU A 451 14.47 -5.04 6.28
N LYS A 452 13.58 -5.02 7.28
CA LYS A 452 13.63 -5.97 8.41
C LYS A 452 13.46 -7.42 7.96
N LEU A 453 12.53 -7.69 7.05
CA LEU A 453 12.32 -9.02 6.48
C LEU A 453 13.54 -9.48 5.66
N GLN A 454 14.13 -8.59 4.84
CA GLN A 454 15.34 -8.87 4.08
C GLN A 454 16.54 -9.14 5.00
N ALA A 455 16.68 -8.39 6.10
CA ALA A 455 17.71 -8.60 7.11
C ALA A 455 17.53 -9.94 7.84
N GLU A 456 16.30 -10.33 8.17
CA GLU A 456 15.98 -11.64 8.75
C GLU A 456 16.28 -12.79 7.77
N GLN A 457 15.89 -12.66 6.50
CA GLN A 457 16.26 -13.62 5.44
C GLN A 457 17.77 -13.67 5.18
N ALA A 458 18.49 -12.56 5.29
CA ALA A 458 19.95 -12.51 5.20
C ALA A 458 20.61 -13.21 6.39
N LYS A 459 20.08 -13.00 7.61
CA LYS A 459 20.51 -13.70 8.82
C LYS A 459 20.30 -15.22 8.70
N ILE A 460 19.12 -15.67 8.29
CA ILE A 460 18.82 -17.11 8.09
C ILE A 460 19.81 -17.71 7.08
N ARG A 461 20.01 -17.07 5.91
CA ARG A 461 20.99 -17.53 4.90
C ARG A 461 22.42 -17.58 5.44
N PHE A 462 22.81 -16.68 6.34
CA PHE A 462 24.12 -16.69 7.00
C PHE A 462 24.24 -17.82 8.04
N GLU A 463 23.20 -18.04 8.87
CA GLU A 463 23.16 -19.11 9.88
C GLU A 463 23.17 -20.50 9.22
N THR A 464 22.39 -20.73 8.17
CA THR A 464 22.43 -21.97 7.37
C THR A 464 23.80 -22.18 6.70
N ARG A 465 24.46 -21.10 6.24
CA ARG A 465 25.82 -21.19 5.69
C ARG A 465 26.86 -21.55 6.75
N LEU A 466 26.76 -20.99 7.95
CA LEU A 466 27.64 -21.34 9.08
C LEU A 466 27.45 -22.79 9.49
N GLN A 467 26.20 -23.24 9.65
CA GLN A 467 25.88 -24.61 10.02
C GLN A 467 26.50 -25.62 9.03
N ARG A 468 26.30 -25.43 7.73
CA ARG A 468 26.93 -26.29 6.69
C ARG A 468 28.45 -26.33 6.78
N LEU A 469 29.11 -25.21 7.10
CA LEU A 469 30.57 -25.16 7.23
C LEU A 469 31.07 -25.89 8.48
N GLU A 470 30.32 -25.84 9.59
CA GLU A 470 30.64 -26.58 10.81
C GLU A 470 30.34 -28.09 10.63
N ASP A 471 29.27 -28.46 9.92
CA ASP A 471 28.97 -29.84 9.55
C ASP A 471 30.04 -30.43 8.61
N GLU A 472 30.48 -29.67 7.58
CA GLU A 472 31.61 -30.04 6.72
C GLU A 472 32.91 -30.22 7.53
N LYS A 473 33.17 -29.35 8.52
CA LYS A 473 34.32 -29.44 9.41
C LYS A 473 34.24 -30.68 10.31
N ASN A 474 33.10 -30.92 10.95
CA ASN A 474 32.87 -32.07 11.82
C ASN A 474 33.00 -33.38 11.04
N ALA A 475 32.46 -33.47 9.82
CA ALA A 475 32.62 -34.62 8.94
C ALA A 475 34.09 -34.86 8.51
N ARG A 476 34.89 -33.79 8.31
CA ARG A 476 36.34 -33.90 8.05
C ARG A 476 37.10 -34.37 9.30
N GLU A 477 36.79 -33.81 10.47
CA GLU A 477 37.36 -34.24 11.75
C GLU A 477 37.03 -35.70 12.06
N GLU A 478 35.79 -36.14 11.83
CA GLU A 478 35.39 -37.52 12.09
C GLU A 478 36.05 -38.50 11.12
N LYS A 479 36.07 -38.20 9.81
CA LYS A 479 36.85 -38.98 8.83
C LYS A 479 38.33 -39.08 9.22
N SER A 480 38.91 -38.00 9.75
CA SER A 480 40.28 -38.00 10.28
C SER A 480 40.44 -38.89 11.52
N LYS A 481 39.52 -38.80 12.50
CA LYS A 481 39.48 -39.63 13.72
C LYS A 481 39.31 -41.13 13.36
N GLN A 482 38.42 -41.46 12.43
CA GLN A 482 38.22 -42.82 11.93
C GLN A 482 39.46 -43.35 11.17
N ALA A 483 40.11 -42.52 10.36
CA ALA A 483 41.36 -42.89 9.69
C ALA A 483 42.53 -43.10 10.67
N ALA A 484 42.64 -42.27 11.71
CA ALA A 484 43.61 -42.44 12.79
C ALA A 484 43.34 -43.72 13.61
N ALA A 485 42.08 -44.02 13.92
CA ALA A 485 41.68 -45.26 14.60
C ALA A 485 42.02 -46.50 13.76
N LYS A 486 41.76 -46.49 12.44
CA LYS A 486 42.18 -47.56 11.52
C LYS A 486 43.70 -47.74 11.50
N ARG A 487 44.48 -46.66 11.48
CA ARG A 487 45.96 -46.73 11.58
C ARG A 487 46.42 -47.33 12.92
N GLN A 488 45.81 -46.95 14.04
CA GLN A 488 46.14 -47.50 15.36
C GLN A 488 45.70 -48.96 15.53
N ALA A 489 44.61 -49.39 14.90
CA ALA A 489 44.19 -50.79 14.85
C ALA A 489 45.23 -51.63 14.09
N ASN A 490 45.63 -51.18 12.89
CA ASN A 490 46.65 -51.86 12.09
C ASN A 490 48.01 -51.93 12.82
N MET A 491 48.40 -50.90 13.58
CA MET A 491 49.59 -50.89 14.44
C MET A 491 49.47 -51.77 15.70
N LYS A 492 48.28 -52.30 16.03
CA LYS A 492 48.10 -53.28 17.11
C LYS A 492 47.99 -54.72 16.60
N SER A 493 47.57 -54.92 15.35
CA SER A 493 47.47 -56.24 14.72
C SER A 493 48.75 -56.73 14.05
N GLY A 494 49.81 -55.90 13.99
CA GLY A 494 51.08 -56.29 13.39
C GLY A 494 52.27 -55.47 13.88
N ASP A 495 53.43 -56.13 13.80
CA ASP A 495 54.77 -55.54 13.77
C ASP A 495 55.37 -54.96 15.08
N LYS A 496 55.63 -55.85 16.05
CA LYS A 496 56.68 -55.61 17.07
C LYS A 496 58.08 -56.06 16.62
N ASP A 497 58.19 -56.88 15.57
CA ASP A 497 59.43 -57.60 15.24
C ASP A 497 60.30 -56.91 14.17
N ALA A 498 59.72 -56.32 13.11
CA ALA A 498 60.50 -55.70 12.05
C ALA A 498 61.12 -54.37 12.48
N VAL A 499 60.54 -53.66 13.46
CA VAL A 499 61.15 -52.46 14.08
C VAL A 499 62.46 -52.83 14.79
N ALA A 500 62.50 -53.96 15.50
CA ALA A 500 63.73 -54.49 16.10
C ALA A 500 64.74 -54.93 15.03
N ALA A 501 64.27 -55.63 13.99
CA ALA A 501 65.13 -56.07 12.87
C ALA A 501 65.72 -54.90 12.06
N ALA A 502 65.00 -53.77 11.94
CA ALA A 502 65.47 -52.57 11.25
C ALA A 502 66.62 -51.87 12.02
N MET A 503 66.47 -51.72 13.34
CA MET A 503 67.49 -51.10 14.20
C MET A 503 68.82 -51.87 14.16
N ALA A 504 68.78 -53.21 14.18
CA ALA A 504 69.97 -54.05 14.05
C ALA A 504 70.72 -53.84 12.72
N ARG A 505 69.98 -53.65 11.61
CA ARG A 505 70.56 -53.44 10.27
C ARG A 505 71.24 -52.07 10.10
N ILE A 506 70.77 -51.04 10.82
CA ILE A 506 71.39 -49.71 10.80
C ILE A 506 72.70 -49.70 11.60
N ALA A 507 72.76 -50.42 12.73
CA ALA A 507 74.00 -50.60 13.49
C ALA A 507 75.07 -51.29 12.64
N ALA A 508 74.73 -52.38 11.93
CA ALA A 508 75.64 -53.08 11.03
C ALA A 508 76.18 -52.17 9.90
N LYS A 509 75.32 -51.37 9.24
CA LYS A 509 75.76 -50.48 8.15
C LYS A 509 76.65 -49.32 8.61
N LYS A 510 76.52 -48.82 9.84
CA LYS A 510 77.43 -47.78 10.36
C LYS A 510 78.85 -48.28 10.63
N ALA A 511 79.07 -49.59 10.76
CA ALA A 511 80.40 -50.18 10.95
C ALA A 511 81.19 -50.39 9.64
N GLN A 512 80.58 -50.17 8.47
CA GLN A 512 81.18 -50.50 7.16
C GLN A 512 81.41 -49.28 6.24
N ALA A 513 81.31 -48.05 6.77
CA ALA A 513 81.32 -46.81 5.99
C ALA A 513 82.44 -45.83 6.40
N ALA A 514 83.62 -46.35 6.76
CA ALA A 514 84.70 -45.59 7.39
C ALA A 514 86.12 -45.92 6.88
N GLU A 515 86.29 -46.23 5.60
CA GLU A 515 87.62 -46.43 4.96
C GLU A 515 87.55 -46.16 3.42
N GLY A 516 88.60 -45.55 2.83
CA GLY A 516 88.76 -45.30 1.37
C GLY A 516 87.91 -44.15 0.78
N ILE A 517 88.36 -42.96 0.32
CA ILE A 517 89.64 -42.32 -0.08
C ILE A 517 89.93 -42.27 -1.62
N THR A 518 89.84 -41.03 -2.16
CA THR A 518 90.41 -40.42 -3.42
C THR A 518 90.12 -40.99 -4.82
N ALA A 519 89.76 -40.10 -5.77
CA ALA A 519 90.63 -39.62 -6.89
C ALA A 519 89.85 -39.17 -8.16
N ASP A 520 90.09 -37.93 -8.59
CA ASP A 520 89.95 -37.38 -9.96
C ASP A 520 91.37 -37.43 -10.63
N PRO A 521 91.64 -37.13 -11.93
CA PRO A 521 90.81 -36.38 -12.89
C PRO A 521 90.79 -36.81 -14.40
N ALA A 522 89.89 -36.16 -15.15
CA ALA A 522 90.03 -35.67 -16.54
C ALA A 522 89.85 -36.59 -17.79
N ALA A 523 89.62 -35.90 -18.93
CA ALA A 523 89.58 -36.30 -20.35
C ALA A 523 88.22 -36.66 -21.03
N THR A 524 87.71 -35.65 -21.77
CA THR A 524 86.94 -35.67 -23.04
C THR A 524 87.30 -36.83 -24.01
N THR A 525 86.48 -37.38 -24.92
CA THR A 525 85.21 -37.03 -25.65
C THR A 525 84.83 -38.23 -26.58
N PRO A 526 83.73 -38.25 -27.39
CA PRO A 526 82.43 -37.54 -27.37
C PRO A 526 81.20 -38.49 -27.62
N ASP A 527 80.01 -37.87 -27.72
CA ASP A 527 78.84 -38.25 -28.57
C ASP A 527 77.78 -39.27 -28.07
N THR A 528 76.58 -39.19 -28.67
CA THR A 528 75.37 -40.03 -28.56
C THR A 528 74.55 -39.95 -27.26
N THR A 529 73.95 -38.79 -26.94
CA THR A 529 72.86 -38.70 -25.95
C THR A 529 71.48 -39.03 -26.53
N THR A 530 71.11 -40.30 -26.36
CA THR A 530 69.84 -40.81 -25.79
C THR A 530 68.54 -40.00 -25.92
N THR A 531 67.47 -40.71 -26.30
CA THR A 531 66.08 -40.24 -26.28
C THR A 531 65.46 -40.03 -24.89
N LYS A 532 64.73 -38.92 -24.75
CA LYS A 532 63.42 -38.75 -24.10
C LYS A 532 63.18 -39.19 -22.62
N ALA A 533 62.70 -38.19 -21.87
CA ALA A 533 61.61 -38.22 -20.87
C ALA A 533 61.94 -38.48 -19.38
N ALA A 534 61.20 -37.75 -18.53
CA ALA A 534 61.29 -37.61 -17.07
C ALA A 534 62.67 -37.08 -16.57
N ILE A 535 62.76 -36.04 -15.74
CA ILE A 535 61.82 -35.51 -14.73
C ILE A 535 61.72 -33.98 -14.82
N ASP A 536 60.51 -33.42 -14.70
CA ASP A 536 60.23 -31.98 -14.61
C ASP A 536 58.95 -31.76 -13.75
N ALA A 537 58.53 -30.50 -13.56
CA ALA A 537 57.26 -30.03 -13.00
C ALA A 537 57.12 -29.93 -11.46
N THR A 538 58.06 -29.25 -10.79
CA THR A 538 57.80 -28.67 -9.43
C THR A 538 58.11 -27.18 -9.27
N SER A 539 58.90 -26.56 -10.14
CA SER A 539 59.24 -25.12 -10.04
C SER A 539 58.30 -24.20 -10.85
N ALA A 540 57.84 -24.64 -12.02
CA ALA A 540 57.15 -23.79 -13.00
C ALA A 540 55.77 -23.25 -12.57
N LYS A 541 55.03 -23.95 -11.70
CA LYS A 541 53.69 -23.48 -11.26
C LYS A 541 53.73 -22.23 -10.38
N LYS A 542 54.81 -22.01 -9.61
CA LYS A 542 54.85 -20.95 -8.59
C LYS A 542 55.07 -19.54 -9.18
N THR A 543 55.82 -19.45 -10.28
CA THR A 543 56.01 -18.19 -11.03
C THR A 543 54.78 -17.80 -11.83
N ALA A 544 54.07 -18.75 -12.44
CA ALA A 544 52.86 -18.50 -13.23
C ALA A 544 51.72 -17.87 -12.39
N VAL A 545 51.49 -18.38 -11.16
CA VAL A 545 50.44 -17.86 -10.27
C VAL A 545 50.72 -16.42 -9.82
N ASN A 546 51.97 -16.09 -9.47
CA ASN A 546 52.34 -14.73 -9.09
C ASN A 546 52.14 -13.74 -10.25
N ALA A 547 52.56 -14.10 -11.47
CA ALA A 547 52.33 -13.29 -12.68
C ALA A 547 50.83 -13.07 -12.99
N ALA A 548 49.97 -14.05 -12.68
CA ALA A 548 48.52 -13.90 -12.81
C ALA A 548 47.93 -12.92 -11.77
N ILE A 549 48.41 -12.96 -10.53
CA ILE A 549 47.96 -12.06 -9.45
C ILE A 549 48.35 -10.60 -9.72
N GLU A 550 49.55 -10.35 -10.27
CA GLU A 550 49.96 -8.99 -10.66
C GLU A 550 49.16 -8.47 -11.85
N ARG A 551 48.92 -9.30 -12.88
CA ARG A 551 48.03 -8.95 -14.00
C ARG A 551 46.59 -8.66 -13.54
N ALA A 552 46.08 -9.39 -12.56
CA ALA A 552 44.76 -9.13 -11.96
C ALA A 552 44.72 -7.78 -11.21
N LYS A 553 45.77 -7.43 -10.46
CA LYS A 553 45.89 -6.11 -9.81
C LYS A 553 45.99 -4.98 -10.83
N ALA A 554 46.83 -5.14 -11.85
CA ALA A 554 47.01 -4.15 -12.92
C ALA A 554 45.70 -3.90 -13.69
N LYS A 555 44.97 -4.97 -14.07
CA LYS A 555 43.67 -4.85 -14.76
C LYS A 555 42.62 -4.16 -13.88
N LYS A 556 42.65 -4.37 -12.56
CA LYS A 556 41.72 -3.70 -11.62
C LYS A 556 42.05 -2.22 -11.40
N ALA A 557 43.32 -1.82 -11.50
CA ALA A 557 43.74 -0.41 -11.50
C ALA A 557 43.38 0.31 -12.82
N ALA A 558 43.57 -0.36 -13.96
CA ALA A 558 43.18 0.16 -15.27
C ALA A 558 41.66 0.42 -15.35
N LEU A 559 40.83 -0.54 -14.93
CA LEU A 559 39.37 -0.40 -14.92
C LEU A 559 38.89 0.73 -13.99
N ALA A 560 39.58 0.98 -12.87
CA ALA A 560 39.30 2.12 -11.99
C ALA A 560 39.66 3.49 -12.61
N THR A 561 40.33 3.50 -13.78
CA THR A 561 40.76 4.71 -14.50
C THR A 561 39.97 4.91 -15.80
N GLN A 562 39.26 3.89 -16.32
CA GLN A 562 38.41 4.02 -17.52
C GLN A 562 37.01 4.55 -17.23
N SER A 563 36.48 4.45 -15.99
CA SER A 563 35.19 5.04 -15.60
C SER A 563 35.14 6.59 -15.55
N GLN A 564 36.13 7.27 -16.14
CA GLN A 564 36.09 8.72 -16.45
C GLN A 564 36.51 9.05 -17.89
N LYS A 565 36.65 8.04 -18.76
CA LYS A 565 36.88 8.20 -20.21
C LYS A 565 36.19 7.10 -20.99
N ASP A 566 34.87 7.20 -21.08
CA ASP A 566 34.04 6.66 -22.17
C ASP A 566 32.73 7.46 -22.22
N ASN A 567 32.81 8.67 -22.76
CA ASN A 567 31.68 9.39 -23.33
C ASN A 567 32.20 10.36 -24.41
N GLN A 568 31.62 10.30 -25.60
CA GLN A 568 31.99 11.05 -26.83
C GLN A 568 33.39 10.80 -27.45
N SER A 569 33.47 9.76 -28.28
CA SER A 569 33.67 9.91 -29.74
C SER A 569 32.91 8.74 -30.43
N ASP A 570 32.50 8.75 -31.71
CA ASP A 570 32.97 9.50 -32.88
C ASP A 570 31.80 10.07 -33.74
N VAL A 571 32.00 11.25 -34.34
CA VAL A 571 31.49 11.59 -35.69
C VAL A 571 32.51 12.48 -36.39
N ALA A 572 32.92 12.08 -37.60
CA ALA A 572 33.61 12.90 -38.59
C ALA A 572 33.22 12.33 -39.99
N THR A 573 33.27 13.05 -41.12
CA THR A 573 34.09 14.23 -41.45
C THR A 573 33.45 15.02 -42.62
N VAL A 574 33.41 16.37 -42.54
CA VAL A 574 33.44 17.36 -43.67
C VAL A 574 32.30 17.27 -44.72
N THR A 575 31.57 18.36 -45.04
CA THR A 575 32.00 19.65 -45.63
C THR A 575 31.25 20.87 -45.07
N THR A 576 31.50 22.14 -45.45
CA THR A 576 32.75 22.96 -45.52
C THR A 576 32.35 24.44 -45.55
N ASP A 577 32.98 25.31 -44.75
CA ASP A 577 33.62 26.57 -45.19
C ASP A 577 34.20 27.37 -43.99
N MET A 578 34.96 28.43 -44.28
CA MET A 578 35.84 29.19 -43.35
C MET A 578 35.49 30.71 -43.42
N PRO A 579 36.20 31.69 -42.78
CA PRO A 579 37.32 31.62 -41.80
C PRO A 579 37.24 32.59 -40.57
N VAL A 580 38.00 32.28 -39.49
CA VAL A 580 38.79 33.24 -38.62
C VAL A 580 37.96 34.27 -37.77
N ASP A 581 38.28 34.65 -36.51
CA ASP A 581 39.59 34.85 -35.84
C ASP A 581 39.64 34.41 -34.33
N THR A 582 40.53 35.00 -33.50
CA THR A 582 41.27 34.30 -32.44
C THR A 582 41.07 34.70 -30.96
N ILE A 583 41.22 33.67 -30.09
CA ILE A 583 41.89 33.64 -28.76
C ILE A 583 41.18 34.18 -27.48
N ASP A 584 41.49 33.46 -26.38
CA ASP A 584 41.30 33.72 -24.94
C ASP A 584 39.90 33.91 -24.31
N ARG A 585 39.36 32.81 -23.74
CA ARG A 585 38.74 32.83 -22.39
C ARG A 585 38.48 31.43 -21.79
N ALA A 586 39.45 30.88 -21.03
CA ALA A 586 39.31 29.54 -20.41
C ALA A 586 39.60 29.45 -18.89
N ASN A 587 40.00 30.54 -18.21
CA ASN A 587 40.37 30.50 -16.78
C ASN A 587 39.34 31.10 -15.79
N ASP A 588 38.38 31.92 -16.24
CA ASP A 588 37.49 32.70 -15.35
C ASP A 588 36.58 31.83 -14.44
N LYS A 589 36.05 30.70 -14.94
CA LYS A 589 34.98 29.95 -14.25
C LYS A 589 35.41 29.20 -12.99
N LYS A 590 36.70 28.90 -12.80
CA LYS A 590 37.17 28.15 -11.63
C LYS A 590 37.43 29.05 -10.41
N ALA A 591 37.80 30.32 -10.63
CA ALA A 591 38.04 31.29 -9.56
C ALA A 591 36.72 31.79 -8.92
N GLN A 592 35.69 32.03 -9.74
CA GLN A 592 34.41 32.58 -9.29
C GLN A 592 33.67 31.66 -8.30
N ILE A 593 33.72 30.34 -8.52
CA ILE A 593 33.07 29.35 -7.64
C ILE A 593 33.75 29.29 -6.26
N ALA A 594 35.08 29.38 -6.21
CA ALA A 594 35.83 29.44 -4.94
C ALA A 594 35.49 30.70 -4.13
N ALA A 595 35.37 31.86 -4.81
CA ALA A 595 34.99 33.12 -4.18
C ALA A 595 33.55 33.10 -3.61
N ALA A 596 32.61 32.45 -4.30
CA ALA A 596 31.24 32.28 -3.81
C ALA A 596 31.17 31.45 -2.51
N ILE A 597 31.88 30.33 -2.45
CA ILE A 597 31.91 29.45 -1.27
C ILE A 597 32.58 30.15 -0.06
N ALA A 598 33.62 30.95 -0.30
CA ALA A 598 34.25 31.77 0.75
C ALA A 598 33.27 32.81 1.33
N ARG A 599 32.53 33.53 0.46
CA ARG A 599 31.51 34.52 0.87
C ARG A 599 30.37 33.89 1.65
N ALA A 600 29.91 32.70 1.26
CA ALA A 600 28.88 31.95 1.98
C ALA A 600 29.33 31.54 3.41
N LYS A 601 30.59 31.14 3.59
CA LYS A 601 31.15 30.86 4.94
C LYS A 601 31.30 32.13 5.78
N ALA A 602 31.77 33.23 5.20
CA ALA A 602 31.91 34.50 5.92
C ALA A 602 30.55 35.02 6.43
N LYS A 603 29.52 35.02 5.58
CA LYS A 603 28.18 35.50 5.94
C LYS A 603 27.50 34.64 7.03
N LYS A 604 27.90 33.37 7.19
CA LYS A 604 27.42 32.48 8.26
C LYS A 604 28.22 32.60 9.57
N ALA A 605 29.36 33.29 9.57
CA ALA A 605 30.13 33.62 10.78
C ALA A 605 29.76 35.00 11.35
N ALA A 606 29.39 35.96 10.50
CA ALA A 606 28.98 37.31 10.93
C ALA A 606 27.65 37.34 11.70
N LEU A 607 26.70 36.46 11.35
CA LEU A 607 25.36 36.39 11.96
C LEU A 607 25.31 35.72 13.35
N ALA A 608 26.44 35.66 14.07
CA ALA A 608 26.56 34.97 15.35
C ALA A 608 27.10 35.86 16.50
N ASN A 609 27.37 37.15 16.25
CA ASN A 609 28.14 37.97 17.18
C ASN A 609 27.75 39.47 17.21
N GLU A 610 26.44 39.77 17.11
CA GLU A 610 25.89 41.13 17.24
C GLU A 610 24.59 41.08 18.06
N SER A 611 24.72 41.23 19.39
CA SER A 611 23.60 41.24 20.35
C SER A 611 24.00 41.98 21.65
N ALA A 612 24.59 43.17 21.50
CA ALA A 612 24.94 44.06 22.61
C ALA A 612 24.88 45.54 22.17
N GLU A 613 24.55 46.41 23.13
CA GLU A 613 24.72 47.88 23.11
C GLU A 613 23.91 48.73 22.10
N LYS A 614 22.70 49.12 22.55
CA LYS A 614 22.26 50.52 22.75
C LYS A 614 22.43 51.62 21.66
N ASN A 615 21.26 52.26 21.42
CA ASN A 615 21.00 53.72 21.44
C ASN A 615 21.33 54.67 20.26
N ASP A 616 20.27 55.44 19.93
CA ASP A 616 20.21 56.90 19.70
C ASP A 616 20.44 57.57 18.32
N VAL A 617 19.68 58.68 18.16
CA VAL A 617 19.68 59.82 17.20
C VAL A 617 19.73 59.65 15.67
N ASP A 618 18.58 60.01 15.06
CA ASP A 618 18.35 61.12 14.10
C ASP A 618 19.00 61.25 12.69
N ALA A 619 18.13 61.73 11.78
CA ALA A 619 18.31 62.79 10.77
C ALA A 619 18.85 62.55 9.33
N GLU A 620 18.29 63.40 8.45
CA GLU A 620 18.83 64.02 7.21
C GLU A 620 19.04 63.23 5.90
N GLN A 621 17.98 63.27 5.07
CA GLN A 621 17.90 63.93 3.74
C GLN A 621 18.99 65.01 3.46
N PRO A 622 19.36 65.37 2.20
CA PRO A 622 18.38 65.63 1.11
C PRO A 622 18.81 65.44 -0.38
N ASN A 623 17.82 65.63 -1.28
CA ASN A 623 17.88 66.17 -2.66
C ASN A 623 18.67 65.41 -3.76
N ASP A 624 18.34 65.49 -5.06
CA ASP A 624 17.37 66.33 -5.83
C ASP A 624 16.83 65.51 -7.06
N THR A 625 16.04 65.94 -8.06
CA THR A 625 15.67 67.27 -8.60
C THR A 625 14.32 67.26 -9.35
N VAL A 626 13.73 68.45 -9.55
CA VAL A 626 13.06 68.99 -10.78
C VAL A 626 13.02 68.05 -12.01
N ASN A 627 11.94 67.85 -12.80
CA ASN A 627 10.53 68.33 -12.88
C ASN A 627 9.78 67.33 -13.85
N GLU A 628 8.54 67.41 -14.38
CA GLU A 628 7.35 68.33 -14.44
C GLU A 628 6.13 67.44 -14.90
N VAL A 629 4.87 67.83 -15.16
CA VAL A 629 4.08 69.08 -15.24
C VAL A 629 2.66 68.84 -14.62
N SER A 630 1.65 69.65 -14.94
CA SER A 630 0.19 69.40 -14.74
C SER A 630 -0.60 70.03 -15.94
N PRO A 631 -1.89 70.48 -15.95
CA PRO A 631 -2.84 70.93 -14.90
C PRO A 631 -4.19 70.12 -14.92
N VAL A 632 -5.33 70.47 -14.29
CA VAL A 632 -5.90 71.74 -13.78
C VAL A 632 -6.90 71.52 -12.61
N ASN A 633 -6.82 72.39 -11.57
CA ASN A 633 -7.90 72.96 -10.71
C ASN A 633 -8.94 72.09 -9.94
N GLU A 634 -9.54 72.47 -8.79
CA GLU A 634 -9.38 73.45 -7.66
C GLU A 634 -10.60 73.25 -6.69
N THR A 635 -10.81 73.80 -5.47
CA THR A 635 -10.06 74.42 -4.35
C THR A 635 -11.03 74.65 -3.15
N ALA A 636 -10.55 75.14 -1.99
CA ALA A 636 -11.25 75.80 -0.87
C ALA A 636 -11.95 74.93 0.23
N THR A 637 -11.85 75.22 1.54
CA THR A 637 -11.08 76.27 2.27
C THR A 637 -10.76 75.90 3.72
N THR A 638 -9.53 76.20 4.16
CA THR A 638 -9.06 76.63 5.50
C THR A 638 -9.85 76.30 6.79
N SER A 639 -9.22 75.59 7.74
CA SER A 639 -8.73 76.12 9.05
C SER A 639 -8.21 74.99 9.97
N ALA A 640 -7.33 75.29 10.93
CA ALA A 640 -6.65 74.29 11.78
C ALA A 640 -6.75 74.60 13.29
N VAL A 641 -6.91 73.56 14.12
CA VAL A 641 -6.45 73.43 15.53
C VAL A 641 -6.30 71.93 15.86
N ASP A 642 -5.28 71.57 16.64
CA ASP A 642 -5.00 70.26 17.25
C ASP A 642 -4.93 70.46 18.81
N PRO A 643 -4.94 69.44 19.71
CA PRO A 643 -4.93 68.00 19.47
C PRO A 643 -5.87 67.13 20.35
N ALA A 644 -5.80 65.80 20.11
CA ALA A 644 -5.97 64.68 21.06
C ALA A 644 -7.23 64.61 21.97
N ASP A 645 -8.14 63.67 21.66
CA ASP A 645 -8.37 62.43 22.46
C ASP A 645 -9.49 61.53 21.85
N ASP A 646 -9.17 60.58 20.95
CA ASP A 646 -10.17 59.59 20.49
C ASP A 646 -9.61 58.21 20.06
N LYS A 647 -9.39 57.36 21.07
CA LYS A 647 -9.35 55.90 20.91
C LYS A 647 -10.40 55.14 21.75
N LYS A 648 -11.29 55.87 22.44
CA LYS A 648 -12.27 55.31 23.40
C LYS A 648 -13.73 55.46 22.94
N ALA A 649 -14.07 56.47 22.13
CA ALA A 649 -15.43 56.64 21.61
C ALA A 649 -15.72 55.69 20.44
N LYS A 650 -14.74 55.48 19.54
CA LYS A 650 -14.86 54.57 18.39
C LYS A 650 -15.27 53.12 18.74
N ILE A 651 -14.90 52.63 19.93
CA ILE A 651 -15.28 51.28 20.39
C ILE A 651 -16.76 51.24 20.85
N ALA A 652 -17.25 52.28 21.53
CA ALA A 652 -18.65 52.35 21.96
C ALA A 652 -19.63 52.42 20.77
N ALA A 653 -19.28 53.17 19.73
CA ALA A 653 -20.08 53.30 18.51
C ALA A 653 -20.28 51.96 17.77
N ALA A 654 -19.26 51.09 17.75
CA ALA A 654 -19.34 49.78 17.11
C ALA A 654 -20.33 48.83 17.82
N VAL A 655 -20.31 48.80 19.15
CA VAL A 655 -21.19 47.92 19.96
C VAL A 655 -22.66 48.34 19.85
N ALA A 656 -22.94 49.64 19.76
CA ALA A 656 -24.30 50.14 19.52
C ALA A 656 -24.84 49.71 18.13
N LYS A 657 -24.01 49.82 17.08
CA LYS A 657 -24.40 49.50 15.70
C LYS A 657 -24.67 48.00 15.47
N ALA A 658 -24.04 47.13 16.26
CA ALA A 658 -24.32 45.69 16.26
C ALA A 658 -25.66 45.34 16.93
N LYS A 659 -26.05 46.00 18.03
CA LYS A 659 -27.35 45.77 18.68
C LYS A 659 -28.53 46.26 17.83
N ALA A 660 -28.39 47.40 17.15
CA ALA A 660 -29.47 47.99 16.33
C ALA A 660 -29.90 47.12 15.14
N ARG A 661 -29.02 46.27 14.58
CA ARG A 661 -29.32 45.43 13.42
C ARG A 661 -30.05 44.11 13.74
N LYS A 662 -30.36 43.81 15.00
CA LYS A 662 -31.09 42.59 15.40
C LYS A 662 -32.54 42.86 15.87
N ALA A 663 -33.07 44.04 15.59
CA ALA A 663 -34.40 44.50 16.02
C ALA A 663 -35.22 45.16 14.88
N ALA A 664 -34.91 44.83 13.62
CA ALA A 664 -35.46 45.49 12.43
C ALA A 664 -36.04 44.50 11.38
N PHE A 665 -36.56 43.36 11.84
CA PHE A 665 -37.25 42.35 11.00
C PHE A 665 -38.35 41.64 11.81
N ALA A 666 -39.33 42.41 12.28
CA ALA A 666 -40.62 41.93 12.83
C ALA A 666 -41.62 43.10 12.89
N GLY A 667 -42.81 42.93 12.30
CA GLY A 667 -43.80 44.00 12.12
C GLY A 667 -43.50 44.90 10.89
N ASP A 668 -44.49 45.44 10.17
CA ASP A 668 -45.95 45.29 10.32
C ASP A 668 -46.67 45.29 8.94
N SER A 669 -48.00 45.44 8.94
CA SER A 669 -48.94 44.87 7.97
C SER A 669 -49.78 45.95 7.25
N THR A 670 -50.52 45.55 6.20
CA THR A 670 -51.66 46.28 5.56
C THR A 670 -51.29 47.57 4.78
N GLU A 671 -51.99 48.02 3.73
CA GLU A 671 -53.21 47.52 3.05
C GLU A 671 -53.35 48.05 1.59
N LYS A 672 -54.31 47.47 0.84
CA LYS A 672 -55.08 48.03 -0.31
C LYS A 672 -54.47 48.24 -1.72
N ASN A 673 -54.97 47.39 -2.65
CA ASN A 673 -55.78 47.73 -3.84
C ASN A 673 -55.20 47.90 -5.28
N ASP A 674 -55.92 47.22 -6.21
CA ASP A 674 -56.31 47.56 -7.61
C ASP A 674 -55.22 47.62 -8.72
N VAL A 675 -55.43 47.17 -9.98
CA VAL A 675 -56.56 46.44 -10.65
C VAL A 675 -56.07 45.75 -11.95
N ASP A 676 -56.92 44.90 -12.58
CA ASP A 676 -56.73 44.16 -13.87
C ASP A 676 -55.62 43.09 -13.90
N GLY A 677 -55.64 42.04 -14.74
CA GLY A 677 -56.55 41.56 -15.80
C GLY A 677 -55.71 40.68 -16.76
N ASP A 678 -56.10 39.51 -17.27
CA ASP A 678 -57.38 39.07 -17.88
C ASP A 678 -57.61 37.53 -17.72
N GLN A 679 -58.71 37.00 -18.27
CA GLN A 679 -59.15 35.59 -18.23
C GLN A 679 -58.55 34.76 -19.40
N THR A 680 -58.60 33.42 -19.46
CA THR A 680 -59.76 32.50 -19.61
C THR A 680 -59.36 31.07 -19.22
N SER A 681 -60.15 30.29 -18.47
CA SER A 681 -61.26 29.39 -18.89
C SER A 681 -60.81 28.17 -19.75
N ASP A 682 -61.31 26.92 -19.60
CA ASP A 682 -62.60 26.50 -19.01
C ASP A 682 -62.61 25.20 -18.15
N THR A 683 -63.25 25.35 -16.99
CA THR A 683 -64.39 24.56 -16.45
C THR A 683 -64.77 23.18 -17.01
N ILE A 684 -65.00 22.21 -16.09
CA ILE A 684 -66.12 21.21 -15.95
C ILE A 684 -65.64 19.84 -15.39
N SER A 685 -66.34 19.10 -14.51
CA SER A 685 -67.17 19.45 -13.32
C SER A 685 -67.47 18.18 -12.46
N LYS A 686 -67.47 18.33 -11.12
CA LYS A 686 -68.34 17.70 -10.08
C LYS A 686 -68.75 16.21 -10.15
N VAL A 687 -68.52 15.46 -9.06
CA VAL A 687 -69.56 14.97 -8.09
C VAL A 687 -68.92 14.83 -6.69
N ASN A 688 -69.70 15.04 -5.62
CA ASN A 688 -69.39 14.81 -4.19
C ASN A 688 -70.71 14.34 -3.52
N PRO A 689 -70.76 13.64 -2.34
CA PRO A 689 -70.48 14.30 -1.05
C PRO A 689 -69.91 13.44 0.13
N ALA A 690 -69.16 14.14 1.00
CA ALA A 690 -69.19 14.12 2.48
C ALA A 690 -69.10 12.81 3.32
N ILE A 691 -68.07 12.77 4.19
CA ILE A 691 -68.20 12.62 5.66
C ILE A 691 -67.31 13.71 6.31
N GLU A 692 -67.66 14.17 7.52
CA GLU A 692 -67.07 15.33 8.22
C GLU A 692 -66.12 14.96 9.39
N VAL A 693 -65.73 15.97 10.20
CA VAL A 693 -65.07 15.90 11.55
C VAL A 693 -63.56 15.60 11.54
N ASP A 694 -62.68 16.37 12.21
CA ASP A 694 -62.72 17.74 12.79
C ASP A 694 -61.25 18.25 12.88
N THR A 695 -61.03 19.58 12.88
CA THR A 695 -59.69 20.19 12.90
C THR A 695 -59.48 21.10 14.11
N THR A 696 -59.03 20.54 15.23
CA THR A 696 -58.68 21.31 16.44
C THR A 696 -57.29 20.95 16.99
N ILE A 697 -56.25 21.68 16.57
CA ILE A 697 -54.94 21.70 17.26
C ILE A 697 -54.55 23.14 17.57
N THR A 698 -54.54 23.46 18.86
CA THR A 698 -54.04 24.73 19.41
C THR A 698 -52.52 24.74 19.53
N ALA A 699 -51.92 25.94 19.47
CA ALA A 699 -50.49 26.11 19.71
C ALA A 699 -50.18 26.05 21.22
N THR A 700 -49.14 25.30 21.60
CA THR A 700 -48.56 25.28 22.96
C THR A 700 -47.03 25.38 22.91
N SER A 701 -46.44 25.87 24.00
CA SER A 701 -45.11 26.50 24.01
C SER A 701 -43.94 25.58 24.39
N VAL A 702 -42.72 26.08 24.15
CA VAL A 702 -41.45 25.36 24.38
C VAL A 702 -41.04 25.41 25.87
N ASP A 703 -41.74 24.66 26.74
CA ASP A 703 -41.28 24.44 28.13
C ASP A 703 -41.49 23.00 28.66
N ASP A 704 -42.48 22.25 28.15
CA ASP A 704 -42.81 20.88 28.62
C ASP A 704 -41.63 19.88 28.56
N LYS A 705 -40.68 20.11 27.64
CA LYS A 705 -39.50 19.24 27.48
C LYS A 705 -38.57 19.30 28.71
N LYS A 706 -38.57 20.41 29.46
CA LYS A 706 -37.75 20.62 30.66
C LYS A 706 -38.40 19.99 31.90
N ALA A 707 -39.71 20.16 32.06
CA ALA A 707 -40.49 19.53 33.12
C ALA A 707 -40.45 17.99 33.05
N ARG A 708 -40.62 17.41 31.86
CA ARG A 708 -40.60 15.95 31.65
C ARG A 708 -39.25 15.30 32.00
N ILE A 709 -38.14 15.99 31.77
CA ILE A 709 -36.79 15.52 32.15
C ILE A 709 -36.61 15.57 33.67
N ALA A 710 -37.05 16.66 34.34
CA ALA A 710 -37.01 16.76 35.79
C ALA A 710 -37.83 15.65 36.48
N ALA A 711 -39.03 15.36 35.98
CA ALA A 711 -39.88 14.28 36.48
C ALA A 711 -39.23 12.89 36.31
N ALA A 712 -38.56 12.63 35.18
CA ALA A 712 -37.83 11.37 34.95
C ALA A 712 -36.66 11.19 35.92
N VAL A 713 -35.87 12.24 36.16
CA VAL A 713 -34.74 12.21 37.12
C VAL A 713 -35.22 12.03 38.56
N ALA A 714 -36.34 12.66 38.94
CA ALA A 714 -36.97 12.44 40.24
C ALA A 714 -37.43 10.98 40.42
N LYS A 715 -38.10 10.41 39.42
CA LYS A 715 -38.59 9.02 39.43
C LYS A 715 -37.45 7.99 39.46
N ALA A 716 -36.32 8.29 38.82
CA ALA A 716 -35.11 7.49 38.90
C ALA A 716 -34.42 7.55 40.28
N LYS A 717 -34.37 8.72 40.92
CA LYS A 717 -33.85 8.86 42.30
C LYS A 717 -34.75 8.13 43.31
N ALA A 718 -36.08 8.28 43.20
CA ALA A 718 -37.03 7.60 44.09
C ALA A 718 -36.90 6.06 44.02
N LYS A 719 -36.76 5.49 42.81
CA LYS A 719 -36.61 4.03 42.64
C LYS A 719 -35.28 3.47 43.16
N LYS A 720 -34.28 4.31 43.46
CA LYS A 720 -33.02 3.92 44.10
C LYS A 720 -33.04 4.09 45.65
N ALA A 721 -34.12 4.64 46.21
CA ALA A 721 -34.29 4.87 47.65
C ALA A 721 -35.28 3.89 48.33
N ALA A 722 -35.80 2.90 47.60
CA ALA A 722 -36.84 1.97 48.06
C ALA A 722 -36.36 0.50 48.13
N LEU A 723 -35.06 0.27 48.32
CA LEU A 723 -34.43 -1.06 48.39
C LEU A 723 -33.35 -1.16 49.50
N VAL A 724 -33.59 -0.53 50.66
CA VAL A 724 -32.90 -0.83 51.93
C VAL A 724 -33.92 -0.64 53.07
N GLY A 725 -34.03 -1.62 53.97
CA GLY A 725 -35.09 -1.73 54.98
C GLY A 725 -36.34 -2.42 54.40
N ASP A 726 -36.91 -3.46 55.01
CA ASP A 726 -36.84 -3.90 56.41
C ASP A 726 -36.61 -5.42 56.55
N SER A 727 -36.35 -5.92 57.76
CA SER A 727 -36.08 -7.35 58.01
C SER A 727 -36.41 -7.81 59.44
N THR A 728 -37.52 -8.53 59.64
CA THR A 728 -37.73 -9.37 60.83
C THR A 728 -38.66 -10.58 60.60
N GLU A 729 -38.16 -11.75 61.01
CA GLU A 729 -38.87 -12.90 61.61
C GLU A 729 -40.01 -13.68 60.90
N LYS A 730 -39.76 -15.01 60.80
CA LYS A 730 -40.70 -16.15 61.00
C LYS A 730 -41.82 -16.41 59.96
N ASN A 731 -42.41 -17.60 59.85
CA ASN A 731 -41.97 -19.02 59.94
C ASN A 731 -43.17 -19.92 59.51
N VAL A 732 -42.99 -21.20 59.17
CA VAL A 732 -44.05 -22.24 58.96
C VAL A 732 -44.98 -22.01 57.75
N VAL A 733 -45.56 -23.00 57.05
CA VAL A 733 -45.12 -24.32 56.51
C VAL A 733 -46.21 -24.80 55.51
N ASP A 734 -45.89 -25.74 54.61
CA ASP A 734 -46.77 -26.39 53.61
C ASP A 734 -47.45 -25.47 52.56
N GLY A 735 -47.81 -25.95 51.36
CA GLY A 735 -47.46 -27.22 50.73
C GLY A 735 -48.59 -27.81 49.89
N ASP A 736 -48.40 -27.92 48.56
CA ASP A 736 -48.83 -29.12 47.82
C ASP A 736 -48.11 -29.28 46.46
N GLN A 737 -48.11 -30.51 45.95
CA GLN A 737 -47.53 -31.01 44.69
C GLN A 737 -48.41 -32.21 44.25
N PRO A 738 -48.63 -32.48 42.94
CA PRO A 738 -47.54 -33.11 42.19
C PRO A 738 -47.56 -32.96 40.64
N SER A 739 -46.54 -33.56 40.01
CA SER A 739 -46.55 -34.19 38.68
C SER A 739 -46.68 -33.30 37.41
N ASP A 740 -45.90 -33.49 36.34
CA ASP A 740 -44.75 -34.40 36.18
C ASP A 740 -43.75 -33.98 35.08
N THR A 741 -42.44 -34.19 35.36
CA THR A 741 -41.45 -34.91 34.53
C THR A 741 -41.42 -34.65 33.00
N ILE A 742 -40.32 -34.16 32.36
CA ILE A 742 -38.93 -34.68 32.34
C ILE A 742 -37.83 -33.58 32.24
N ASN A 743 -36.75 -33.76 33.02
CA ASN A 743 -35.30 -33.39 32.87
C ASN A 743 -34.82 -32.41 31.75
N LYS A 744 -34.02 -31.36 32.05
CA LYS A 744 -32.58 -31.30 32.45
C LYS A 744 -31.59 -31.67 31.30
N VAL A 745 -30.38 -31.10 31.17
CA VAL A 745 -29.56 -30.18 32.02
C VAL A 745 -28.95 -29.07 31.14
N ASN A 746 -28.72 -27.87 31.68
CA ASN A 746 -27.56 -27.07 31.27
C ASN A 746 -26.95 -26.37 32.51
N ARG A 747 -25.61 -26.30 32.61
CA ARG A 747 -24.88 -25.96 33.85
C ARG A 747 -24.14 -24.63 33.73
N ALA A 748 -24.60 -23.61 34.46
CA ALA A 748 -23.86 -22.38 34.65
C ALA A 748 -22.72 -22.54 35.68
N ILE A 749 -21.77 -21.60 35.66
CA ILE A 749 -20.73 -21.40 36.69
C ILE A 749 -20.68 -19.90 37.01
N GLU A 750 -20.50 -19.55 38.28
CA GLU A 750 -20.60 -18.18 38.77
C GLU A 750 -19.39 -17.29 38.44
N ILE A 751 -19.60 -15.97 38.54
CA ILE A 751 -18.54 -14.99 38.83
C ILE A 751 -19.05 -14.10 39.98
N ASP A 752 -18.38 -14.18 41.13
CA ASP A 752 -18.59 -13.32 42.30
C ASP A 752 -17.89 -11.96 42.11
N THR A 753 -18.23 -10.92 42.88
CA THR A 753 -17.62 -9.59 42.75
C THR A 753 -17.53 -8.80 44.06
N THR A 754 -16.43 -8.99 44.79
CA THR A 754 -15.97 -8.18 45.93
C THR A 754 -14.42 -8.09 45.91
N ILE A 755 -13.72 -7.07 46.44
CA ILE A 755 -14.10 -5.74 46.97
C ILE A 755 -13.07 -4.66 46.51
N ALA A 756 -12.96 -3.50 47.19
CA ALA A 756 -12.12 -2.36 46.78
C ALA A 756 -10.80 -2.17 47.59
N VAL A 757 -10.01 -1.15 47.19
CA VAL A 757 -8.76 -0.59 47.79
C VAL A 757 -7.44 -1.15 47.19
N THR A 758 -6.35 -0.38 47.33
CA THR A 758 -5.13 -0.30 46.47
C THR A 758 -3.82 -0.39 47.29
N PRO A 759 -2.59 -0.35 46.72
CA PRO A 759 -2.07 -0.80 45.40
C PRO A 759 -0.77 -1.67 45.47
N VAL A 760 -0.15 -1.97 44.30
CA VAL A 760 1.28 -2.35 44.05
C VAL A 760 1.66 -3.86 43.89
N ASP A 761 2.55 -4.12 42.91
CA ASP A 761 3.37 -5.32 42.53
C ASP A 761 2.77 -6.64 41.96
N ASP A 762 1.51 -6.69 41.51
CA ASP A 762 0.92 -7.92 40.92
C ASP A 762 1.49 -8.32 39.52
N LYS A 763 2.38 -7.52 38.91
CA LYS A 763 2.94 -7.83 37.57
C LYS A 763 3.97 -8.96 37.62
N LYS A 764 4.72 -9.07 38.71
CA LYS A 764 5.86 -10.00 38.85
C LYS A 764 5.39 -11.45 39.09
N ALA A 765 4.37 -11.63 39.93
CA ALA A 765 3.76 -12.93 40.22
C ALA A 765 3.13 -13.56 38.97
N ARG A 766 2.39 -12.77 38.19
CA ARG A 766 1.72 -13.24 36.96
C ARG A 766 2.70 -13.70 35.87
N ILE A 767 3.85 -13.04 35.75
CA ILE A 767 4.94 -13.48 34.84
C ILE A 767 5.57 -14.79 35.34
N ALA A 768 5.83 -14.92 36.64
CA ALA A 768 6.37 -16.16 37.21
C ALA A 768 5.42 -17.36 37.00
N ALA A 769 4.12 -17.18 37.21
CA ALA A 769 3.10 -18.20 36.95
C ALA A 769 3.02 -18.60 35.47
N ALA A 770 3.11 -17.64 34.55
CA ALA A 770 3.13 -17.91 33.11
C ALA A 770 4.38 -18.72 32.69
N VAL A 771 5.57 -18.36 33.20
CA VAL A 771 6.83 -19.08 32.94
C VAL A 771 6.81 -20.50 33.54
N ALA A 772 6.23 -20.68 34.73
CA ALA A 772 6.03 -22.01 35.33
C ALA A 772 5.11 -22.89 34.47
N LYS A 773 3.96 -22.35 34.01
CA LYS A 773 3.00 -23.07 33.16
C LYS A 773 3.59 -23.42 31.78
N ALA A 774 4.44 -22.55 31.22
CA ALA A 774 5.18 -22.81 29.99
C ALA A 774 6.25 -23.91 30.18
N LYS A 775 7.00 -23.91 31.29
CA LYS A 775 7.96 -24.99 31.62
C LYS A 775 7.25 -26.34 31.80
N ALA A 776 6.13 -26.37 32.52
CA ALA A 776 5.35 -27.59 32.71
C ALA A 776 4.85 -28.17 31.37
N LYS A 777 4.28 -27.34 30.49
CA LYS A 777 3.84 -27.79 29.16
C LYS A 777 5.00 -28.26 28.27
N LYS A 778 6.21 -27.70 28.41
CA LYS A 778 7.40 -28.16 27.67
C LYS A 778 7.99 -29.45 28.24
N ALA A 779 7.84 -29.73 29.53
CA ALA A 779 8.25 -31.01 30.13
C ALA A 779 7.34 -32.17 29.71
N ALA A 780 6.02 -31.96 29.69
CA ALA A 780 5.03 -32.96 29.28
C ALA A 780 5.04 -33.33 27.78
N LEU A 781 5.82 -32.62 26.95
CA LEU A 781 6.00 -32.89 25.51
C LEU A 781 7.37 -33.52 25.20
N ALA A 782 8.10 -34.01 26.22
CA ALA A 782 9.43 -34.58 26.10
C ALA A 782 9.55 -36.00 26.67
N SER A 783 8.42 -36.68 26.92
CA SER A 783 8.35 -37.95 27.65
C SER A 783 7.32 -38.93 27.07
N ASP A 784 7.31 -39.11 25.74
CA ASP A 784 6.43 -40.10 25.09
C ASP A 784 6.99 -40.58 23.73
N SER A 785 7.99 -41.48 23.76
CA SER A 785 8.48 -42.23 22.57
C SER A 785 9.55 -43.31 22.89
N SER A 786 9.15 -44.49 23.40
CA SER A 786 10.02 -45.69 23.38
C SER A 786 9.26 -47.01 23.56
N ALA A 787 9.58 -48.01 22.71
CA ALA A 787 8.99 -49.37 22.62
C ALA A 787 7.52 -49.40 22.12
N THR A 788 7.04 -50.44 21.42
CA THR A 788 7.58 -51.80 21.17
C THR A 788 7.78 -52.15 19.68
N ASN A 789 8.39 -53.31 19.40
CA ASN A 789 8.74 -53.83 18.06
C ASN A 789 7.78 -54.92 17.53
N ASP A 790 8.12 -55.46 16.35
CA ASP A 790 7.83 -56.81 15.79
C ASP A 790 6.43 -57.03 15.13
N VAL A 791 6.28 -57.73 14.00
CA VAL A 791 7.23 -58.30 13.00
C VAL A 791 6.53 -58.51 11.62
N ASP A 792 7.27 -58.96 10.60
CA ASP A 792 6.89 -59.41 9.23
C ASP A 792 7.02 -58.41 8.03
N GLY A 793 7.52 -58.82 6.85
CA GLY A 793 8.12 -60.15 6.57
C GLY A 793 8.35 -60.64 5.13
N VAL A 794 8.54 -59.81 4.07
CA VAL A 794 8.74 -60.33 2.68
C VAL A 794 9.91 -59.66 1.92
N GLN A 795 10.58 -60.42 1.04
CA GLN A 795 11.76 -60.05 0.22
C GLN A 795 11.32 -59.55 -1.20
N THR A 796 12.12 -59.03 -2.15
CA THR A 796 13.47 -59.41 -2.65
C THR A 796 14.12 -58.31 -3.55
N ARG A 797 15.47 -58.21 -3.55
CA ARG A 797 16.46 -58.18 -4.70
C ARG A 797 16.24 -57.31 -5.97
N ASP A 798 17.25 -56.77 -6.69
CA ASP A 798 18.74 -56.81 -6.57
C ASP A 798 19.48 -55.69 -7.40
N THR A 799 20.69 -55.31 -6.95
CA THR A 799 21.92 -54.84 -7.70
C THR A 799 22.06 -53.53 -8.54
N VAL A 800 23.16 -52.76 -8.23
CA VAL A 800 24.19 -52.10 -9.13
C VAL A 800 23.79 -50.83 -9.95
N ASN A 801 24.56 -49.73 -10.17
CA ASN A 801 25.88 -49.16 -9.73
C ASN A 801 25.80 -47.57 -9.71
N GLU A 802 26.76 -46.68 -9.36
CA GLU A 802 28.18 -46.35 -9.76
C GLU A 802 28.34 -45.83 -11.23
N VAL A 803 29.21 -44.87 -11.66
CA VAL A 803 30.52 -44.34 -11.19
C VAL A 803 30.68 -42.78 -11.32
N ASN A 804 31.69 -42.21 -10.64
CA ASN A 804 32.12 -40.78 -10.53
C ASN A 804 33.10 -40.32 -11.66
N PRO A 805 33.41 -39.00 -11.87
CA PRO A 805 34.60 -38.31 -11.26
C PRO A 805 34.36 -36.82 -10.84
N ALA A 806 34.92 -36.27 -9.74
CA ALA A 806 36.28 -35.70 -9.52
C ALA A 806 36.58 -34.38 -10.32
N ILE A 807 37.40 -33.37 -9.92
CA ILE A 807 38.67 -33.26 -9.14
C ILE A 807 38.81 -31.89 -8.41
N GLU A 808 39.52 -31.87 -7.27
CA GLU A 808 40.35 -30.85 -6.52
C GLU A 808 40.24 -29.30 -6.77
N ILE A 809 40.70 -28.41 -5.88
CA ILE A 809 42.11 -27.93 -5.76
C ILE A 809 42.44 -27.35 -4.37
N ASP A 810 43.58 -27.82 -3.83
CA ASP A 810 44.65 -27.19 -3.01
C ASP A 810 44.36 -26.14 -1.90
N THR A 811 45.12 -26.25 -0.80
CA THR A 811 45.26 -25.26 0.27
C THR A 811 46.74 -25.09 0.67
N THR A 812 47.29 -23.87 0.51
CA THR A 812 48.54 -23.48 1.20
C THR A 812 48.39 -22.11 1.87
N ILE A 813 49.09 -21.94 3.00
CA ILE A 813 48.90 -20.86 3.97
C ILE A 813 50.14 -19.96 4.01
N ALA A 814 49.93 -18.67 4.25
CA ALA A 814 50.93 -17.77 4.82
C ALA A 814 50.38 -17.11 6.08
N ALA A 815 51.09 -17.22 7.21
CA ALA A 815 50.91 -16.38 8.40
C ALA A 815 51.52 -14.97 8.12
N ILE A 816 51.44 -13.92 8.94
CA ILE A 816 51.53 -13.71 10.41
C ILE A 816 50.93 -12.29 10.69
N PRO A 817 50.59 -11.83 11.91
CA PRO A 817 49.77 -12.38 13.01
C PRO A 817 48.48 -11.54 13.25
N VAL A 818 47.57 -11.96 14.16
CA VAL A 818 46.50 -11.07 14.68
C VAL A 818 46.21 -11.33 16.17
N ASP A 819 46.63 -10.44 17.07
CA ASP A 819 46.07 -10.38 18.44
C ASP A 819 45.95 -8.95 19.07
N ASP A 820 46.33 -7.87 18.36
CA ASP A 820 46.11 -6.49 18.85
C ASP A 820 44.63 -6.05 18.78
N LYS A 821 43.89 -6.56 17.77
CA LYS A 821 42.51 -6.11 17.51
C LYS A 821 41.52 -6.52 18.61
N LYS A 822 41.76 -7.64 19.29
CA LYS A 822 40.84 -8.19 20.30
C LYS A 822 40.93 -7.43 21.62
N ALA A 823 42.15 -7.12 22.07
CA ALA A 823 42.40 -6.29 23.25
C ALA A 823 41.81 -4.87 23.10
N ARG A 824 42.00 -4.24 21.93
CA ARG A 824 41.48 -2.89 21.66
C ARG A 824 39.95 -2.81 21.66
N ILE A 825 39.26 -3.85 21.18
CA ILE A 825 37.78 -3.94 21.26
C ILE A 825 37.33 -4.10 22.72
N ALA A 826 37.98 -4.96 23.51
CA ALA A 826 37.66 -5.14 24.93
C ALA A 826 37.83 -3.83 25.73
N ALA A 827 38.92 -3.09 25.50
CA ALA A 827 39.18 -1.80 26.12
C ALA A 827 38.13 -0.73 25.72
N ALA A 828 37.70 -0.70 24.45
CA ALA A 828 36.65 0.20 23.99
C ALA A 828 35.29 -0.09 24.64
N VAL A 829 34.91 -1.36 24.75
CA VAL A 829 33.67 -1.79 25.43
C VAL A 829 33.70 -1.45 26.92
N ALA A 830 34.82 -1.68 27.60
CA ALA A 830 34.98 -1.30 29.01
C ALA A 830 34.83 0.22 29.21
N LYS A 831 35.48 1.04 28.36
CA LYS A 831 35.43 2.50 28.43
C LYS A 831 34.03 3.06 28.13
N ALA A 832 33.30 2.44 27.21
CA ALA A 832 31.89 2.77 26.94
C ALA A 832 30.97 2.42 28.12
N LYS A 833 31.17 1.26 28.75
CA LYS A 833 30.39 0.81 29.92
C LYS A 833 30.63 1.70 31.14
N ALA A 834 31.88 2.10 31.39
CA ALA A 834 32.23 3.07 32.43
C ALA A 834 31.59 4.45 32.19
N LYS A 835 31.65 4.97 30.95
CA LYS A 835 31.00 6.26 30.61
C LYS A 835 29.48 6.21 30.78
N LYS A 836 28.83 5.08 30.50
CA LYS A 836 27.38 4.94 30.73
C LYS A 836 27.03 4.96 32.22
N LEU A 837 27.80 4.29 33.06
CA LEU A 837 27.61 4.30 34.53
C LEU A 837 27.83 5.70 35.12
N ALA A 838 28.88 6.40 34.70
CA ALA A 838 29.15 7.78 35.15
C ALA A 838 28.05 8.78 34.74
N ASN A 839 27.43 8.58 33.57
CA ASN A 839 26.29 9.39 33.14
C ASN A 839 25.02 9.08 33.96
N SER A 840 24.76 7.82 34.33
CA SER A 840 23.61 7.47 35.18
C SER A 840 23.75 8.04 36.59
N ALA A 841 24.92 7.96 37.22
CA ALA A 841 25.15 8.56 38.53
C ALA A 841 24.89 10.09 38.53
N LYS A 842 25.27 10.78 37.44
CA LYS A 842 24.97 12.20 37.25
C LYS A 842 23.50 12.56 36.96
N GLN A 843 22.60 11.57 36.89
CA GLN A 843 21.15 11.79 36.80
C GLN A 843 20.42 11.48 38.11
N GLU A 844 21.13 11.09 39.18
CA GLU A 844 20.58 10.81 40.51
C GLU A 844 20.99 11.89 41.55
N GLU A 845 21.78 12.90 41.16
CA GLU A 845 22.20 14.06 41.96
C GLU A 845 21.71 15.42 41.37
N LEU A 846 20.60 15.43 40.62
CA LEU A 846 20.02 16.62 39.96
C LEU A 846 18.49 16.72 40.11
#